data_AF-A0A5S9F893-F1
#
_entry.id   AF-A0A5S9F893-F1
#
_cell.length_a   1.000
_cell.length_b   1.000
_cell.length_c   1.000
_cell.angle_alpha   90.00
_cell.angle_beta   90.00
_cell.angle_gamma   90.00
#
_symmetry.space_group_name_H-M   'P 1'
#
loop_
_entity.id
_entity.type
_entity.pdbx_description
1 polymer ?
#
loop_
_entity_poly.entity_id
_entity_poly.type
_entity_poly.pdbx_seq_one_letter_code
_entity_poly.pdbx_strand_id
1 'polypeptide(L)'
;MATTYFCNLLIIRDTADKKLTSFYSQTFNKFPTQNICIGSSVNADIIVKSLQPEHVNMYFQKTAMFMNAKANTQLNTSSMRDTFVSGAMRIPFSRESLDMFRWQIKVAPHLYIAGQIHKENIATFTLENKVKQKYGMLRKICEKEYISYRLGTRYVVQIPSPSYQDCSQQMAIAKERKKSKCQIFPYIKHINEEDKFIISEYFHGSTLENYRGQNGILSDSEVAIIAKNISKYLDKLGECKVVLTPDNILVDHNNEIRVTGLSTRIKGRYHYYNPPECMFDNMPQDLLANVYTLGVLLFELLSGRSLFSSLDDYQEAVKTNTNPNLKFLEDVSIRTEVKELVKKMLLFSRKDRASHIDVVETLERLTQKETDKPTLMEKLEHIENIQKTAMRTSSPLDHINSIIDGSSSQVDYTKQMQTSVRQPPKLGKNQTRAFVSPNESENIPDAVHKEMLETAIRPTSDKESAFTAIYDEFNDKQSPDKSQRTQHGVSNFLRANKKEINEFNKKSRYVVIGCIAFFAIVLVVLTNPFSTSQITKKKPRKIVHKKTSTTTNATKNVAAIKSPSKKKIQVTTQQKKFLRSIQTNLYVLQKPSQKYLNGILKKITIDIGNYSHTPIAGDLYNLIARLYLYKIHLDKEEQLFESFWKKEWWRQVKLNMQKAKEAYQREDVIASLQLIVLPWMPEKNYVKNTAVVYRSNKDALKDINLWLNNLVNNR
;
A
#
# COMPACT_ATOMS: atom_id res chain seq x y z
N MET A 1 9.62 -18.42 33.53
CA MET A 1 9.63 -17.79 32.19
C MET A 1 8.79 -18.63 31.25
N ALA A 2 7.82 -18.05 30.54
CA ALA A 2 6.96 -18.78 29.61
C ALA A 2 7.67 -18.92 28.25
N THR A 3 7.93 -20.15 27.81
CA THR A 3 8.47 -20.45 26.48
C THR A 3 7.39 -20.22 25.42
N THR A 4 7.74 -19.58 24.31
CA THR A 4 6.86 -19.39 23.15
C THR A 4 7.24 -20.38 22.05
N TYR A 5 6.26 -20.98 21.39
CA TYR A 5 6.46 -22.01 20.36
C TYR A 5 5.77 -21.61 19.06
N PHE A 6 6.38 -22.00 17.94
CA PHE A 6 5.86 -21.77 16.59
C PHE A 6 5.69 -23.11 15.88
N CYS A 7 4.55 -23.30 15.21
CA CYS A 7 4.25 -24.51 14.47
C CYS A 7 4.23 -24.22 12.96
N ASN A 8 5.12 -24.85 12.21
CA ASN A 8 5.04 -24.90 10.75
C ASN A 8 4.04 -25.98 10.36
N LEU A 9 3.00 -25.62 9.61
CA LEU A 9 1.95 -26.54 9.19
C LEU A 9 2.16 -26.97 7.74
N LEU A 10 2.19 -28.27 7.50
CA LEU A 10 2.20 -28.88 6.17
C LEU A 10 0.93 -29.72 5.98
N ILE A 11 0.03 -29.23 5.13
CA ILE A 11 -1.18 -29.97 4.76
C ILE A 11 -0.88 -30.77 3.50
N ILE A 12 -0.81 -32.10 3.61
CA ILE A 12 -0.60 -32.99 2.46
C ILE A 12 -1.94 -33.65 2.13
N ARG A 13 -2.48 -33.30 0.96
CA ARG A 13 -3.61 -34.01 0.38
C ARG A 13 -3.07 -35.09 -0.55
N ASP A 14 -3.52 -36.31 -0.36
CA ASP A 14 -3.31 -37.37 -1.34
C ASP A 14 -4.32 -37.19 -2.46
N THR A 15 -4.09 -36.15 -3.26
CA THR A 15 -4.82 -35.87 -4.50
C THR A 15 -3.78 -35.86 -5.61
N ALA A 16 -4.12 -36.40 -6.78
CA ALA A 16 -3.22 -36.47 -7.94
C ALA A 16 -2.63 -35.10 -8.40
N ASP A 17 -3.09 -33.99 -7.81
CA ASP A 17 -2.65 -32.64 -8.12
C ASP A 17 -1.55 -32.13 -7.16
N LYS A 18 -0.28 -32.34 -7.57
CA LYS A 18 0.92 -31.88 -6.83
C LYS A 18 1.04 -30.35 -6.70
N LYS A 19 0.31 -29.55 -7.50
CA LYS A 19 0.45 -28.09 -7.53
C LYS A 19 -0.19 -27.39 -6.33
N LEU A 20 -1.24 -27.97 -5.74
CA LEU A 20 -1.89 -27.37 -4.57
C LEU A 20 -0.98 -27.40 -3.34
N THR A 21 -0.20 -28.47 -3.16
CA THR A 21 0.63 -28.72 -1.98
C THR A 21 1.74 -27.67 -1.76
N SER A 22 2.29 -27.10 -2.84
CA SER A 22 3.35 -26.07 -2.73
C SER A 22 2.81 -24.69 -2.34
N PHE A 23 1.56 -24.37 -2.67
CA PHE A 23 0.93 -23.09 -2.34
C PHE A 23 0.63 -22.98 -0.83
N TYR A 24 0.13 -24.05 -0.23
CA TYR A 24 -0.16 -24.09 1.21
C TYR A 24 1.13 -24.08 2.05
N SER A 25 2.18 -24.83 1.67
CA SER A 25 3.44 -24.85 2.43
C SER A 25 4.14 -23.48 2.48
N GLN A 26 4.01 -22.64 1.45
CA GLN A 26 4.60 -21.30 1.43
C GLN A 26 3.83 -20.27 2.26
N THR A 27 2.51 -20.45 2.41
CA THR A 27 1.63 -19.45 3.04
C THR A 27 1.60 -19.58 4.56
N PHE A 28 1.68 -20.80 5.09
CA PHE A 28 1.51 -21.06 6.53
C PHE A 28 2.79 -21.00 7.39
N ASN A 29 3.97 -20.88 6.78
CA ASN A 29 5.25 -20.75 7.48
C ASN A 29 5.46 -19.40 8.22
N LYS A 30 4.46 -18.50 8.24
CA LYS A 30 4.64 -17.10 8.64
C LYS A 30 3.75 -16.60 9.79
N PHE A 31 2.89 -17.43 10.35
CA PHE A 31 1.94 -16.98 11.39
C PHE A 31 2.36 -17.41 12.80
N PRO A 32 2.37 -16.52 13.80
CA PRO A 32 2.46 -16.92 15.20
C PRO A 32 1.22 -17.74 15.55
N THR A 33 1.39 -19.03 15.83
CA THR A 33 0.28 -19.99 15.99
C THR A 33 -0.44 -19.89 17.34
N GLN A 34 -0.27 -18.81 18.11
CA GLN A 34 -0.98 -18.65 19.37
C GLN A 34 -2.47 -18.45 19.09
N ASN A 35 -3.29 -19.41 19.51
CA ASN A 35 -4.75 -19.40 19.37
C ASN A 35 -5.29 -19.63 17.95
N ILE A 36 -4.51 -20.23 17.04
CA ILE A 36 -5.05 -20.65 15.74
C ILE A 36 -5.83 -21.96 15.91
N CYS A 37 -7.11 -21.94 15.55
CA CYS A 37 -7.96 -23.10 15.39
C CYS A 37 -7.85 -23.64 13.96
N ILE A 38 -7.37 -24.88 13.82
CA ILE A 38 -7.30 -25.58 12.52
C ILE A 38 -8.28 -26.72 12.57
N GLY A 39 -9.21 -26.78 11.61
CA GLY A 39 -10.18 -27.83 11.64
C GLY A 39 -11.18 -27.80 10.50
N SER A 40 -12.23 -28.55 10.72
CA SER A 40 -13.36 -28.71 9.80
C SER A 40 -14.58 -27.90 10.22
N SER A 41 -14.52 -27.32 11.42
CA SER A 41 -15.53 -26.39 11.91
C SER A 41 -15.56 -25.13 11.05
N VAL A 42 -16.77 -24.61 10.81
CA VAL A 42 -16.97 -23.28 10.19
C VAL A 42 -16.38 -22.15 11.03
N ASN A 43 -16.12 -22.40 12.32
CA ASN A 43 -15.52 -21.45 13.26
C ASN A 43 -14.00 -21.61 13.40
N ALA A 44 -13.36 -22.48 12.61
CA ALA A 44 -11.90 -22.61 12.61
C ALA A 44 -11.25 -21.45 11.84
N ASP A 45 -10.13 -20.93 12.34
CA ASP A 45 -9.32 -19.92 11.64
C ASP A 45 -8.77 -20.45 10.31
N ILE A 46 -8.50 -21.77 10.24
CA ILE A 46 -8.12 -22.49 9.03
C ILE A 46 -9.10 -23.64 8.80
N ILE A 47 -10.00 -23.47 7.82
CA ILE A 47 -11.02 -24.46 7.44
C ILE A 47 -10.47 -25.44 6.40
N VAL A 48 -10.44 -26.73 6.73
CA VAL A 48 -10.04 -27.81 5.82
C VAL A 48 -11.27 -28.31 5.05
N LYS A 49 -11.46 -27.81 3.82
CA LYS A 49 -12.66 -28.01 2.95
C LYS A 49 -12.96 -29.45 2.48
N SER A 50 -12.40 -30.48 3.12
CA SER A 50 -12.59 -31.89 2.73
C SER A 50 -12.84 -32.80 3.94
N LEU A 51 -13.03 -32.21 5.11
CA LEU A 51 -13.48 -32.88 6.31
C LEU A 51 -14.96 -32.55 6.50
N GLN A 52 -15.75 -33.53 6.94
CA GLN A 52 -17.09 -33.26 7.45
C GLN A 52 -17.01 -32.19 8.54
N PRO A 53 -17.97 -31.26 8.63
CA PRO A 53 -18.00 -30.29 9.71
C PRO A 53 -17.78 -30.99 11.06
N GLU A 54 -16.86 -30.45 11.86
CA GLU A 54 -16.54 -30.92 13.22
C GLU A 54 -15.73 -32.22 13.37
N HIS A 55 -15.16 -32.78 12.30
CA HIS A 55 -14.32 -33.98 12.31
C HIS A 55 -13.09 -33.89 13.24
N VAL A 56 -12.30 -32.81 13.15
CA VAL A 56 -11.15 -32.52 14.03
C VAL A 56 -11.02 -31.00 14.16
N ASN A 57 -10.73 -30.51 15.37
CA ASN A 57 -10.29 -29.14 15.66
C ASN A 57 -9.02 -29.17 16.50
N MET A 58 -8.01 -28.40 16.12
CA MET A 58 -6.75 -28.25 16.85
C MET A 58 -6.56 -26.82 17.30
N TYR A 59 -6.13 -26.63 18.54
CA TYR A 59 -5.81 -25.35 19.15
C TYR A 59 -4.38 -25.38 19.68
N PHE A 60 -3.56 -24.42 19.28
CA PHE A 60 -2.18 -24.32 19.75
C PHE A 60 -2.09 -23.30 20.88
N GLN A 61 -1.64 -23.75 22.04
CA GLN A 61 -1.32 -22.90 23.19
C GLN A 61 0.19 -22.94 23.47
N LYS A 62 0.66 -22.05 24.36
CA LYS A 62 2.09 -21.92 24.71
C LYS A 62 2.73 -23.20 25.25
N THR A 63 1.98 -24.16 25.78
CA THR A 63 2.58 -25.34 26.43
C THR A 63 2.02 -26.65 25.93
N ALA A 64 1.04 -26.61 25.04
CA ALA A 64 0.39 -27.80 24.52
C ALA A 64 -0.38 -27.51 23.24
N MET A 65 -0.56 -28.56 22.43
CA MET A 65 -1.58 -28.63 21.40
C MET A 65 -2.82 -29.27 22.01
N PHE A 66 -3.98 -28.66 21.83
CA PHE A 66 -5.27 -29.25 22.19
C PHE A 66 -5.94 -29.73 20.92
N MET A 67 -6.30 -30.99 20.84
CA MET A 67 -6.98 -31.58 19.69
C MET A 67 -8.33 -32.10 20.15
N ASN A 68 -9.40 -31.83 19.41
CA ASN A 68 -10.70 -32.42 19.62
C ASN A 68 -11.11 -33.14 18.34
N ALA A 69 -11.11 -34.46 18.35
CA ALA A 69 -11.46 -35.30 17.22
C ALA A 69 -12.83 -35.95 17.44
N LYS A 70 -13.73 -35.90 16.45
CA LYS A 70 -15.02 -36.60 16.48
C LYS A 70 -15.02 -37.94 15.74
N ALA A 71 -13.89 -38.32 15.14
CA ALA A 71 -13.69 -39.60 14.49
C ALA A 71 -12.33 -40.22 14.84
N ASN A 72 -12.13 -41.47 14.44
CA ASN A 72 -10.89 -42.21 14.65
C ASN A 72 -9.72 -41.47 13.97
N THR A 73 -8.81 -40.97 14.80
CA THR A 73 -7.71 -40.12 14.38
C THR A 73 -6.41 -40.74 14.87
N GLN A 74 -5.48 -40.98 13.97
CA GLN A 74 -4.15 -41.45 14.32
C GLN A 74 -3.20 -40.27 14.44
N LEU A 75 -2.58 -40.13 15.61
CA LEU A 75 -1.51 -39.18 15.83
C LEU A 75 -0.18 -39.92 15.89
N ASN A 76 0.66 -39.63 14.91
CA ASN A 76 2.06 -40.01 14.93
C ASN A 76 2.88 -38.81 15.39
N THR A 77 3.63 -38.96 16.47
CA THR A 77 4.68 -38.02 16.88
C THR A 77 6.04 -38.71 16.78
N SER A 78 7.14 -37.97 16.94
CA SER A 78 8.48 -38.56 16.96
C SER A 78 8.70 -39.57 18.10
N SER A 79 7.95 -39.45 19.20
CA SER A 79 8.11 -40.27 20.41
C SER A 79 6.94 -41.21 20.70
N MET A 80 5.83 -41.10 19.96
CA MET A 80 4.58 -41.78 20.30
C MET A 80 3.73 -41.97 19.05
N ARG A 81 3.21 -43.18 18.85
CA ARG A 81 2.19 -43.50 17.86
C ARG A 81 0.95 -43.95 18.61
N ASP A 82 -0.04 -43.07 18.68
CA ASP A 82 -1.31 -43.39 19.33
C ASP A 82 -2.46 -43.28 18.34
N THR A 83 -3.35 -44.26 18.40
CA THR A 83 -4.63 -44.25 17.68
C THR A 83 -5.70 -43.85 18.68
N PHE A 84 -6.41 -42.76 18.43
CA PHE A 84 -7.46 -42.29 19.31
C PHE A 84 -8.83 -42.46 18.67
N VAL A 85 -9.75 -43.00 19.47
CA VAL A 85 -11.19 -42.98 19.21
C VAL A 85 -11.71 -41.66 19.80
N SER A 86 -12.48 -40.91 19.01
CA SER A 86 -13.10 -39.60 19.29
C SER A 86 -12.96 -39.02 20.71
N GLY A 87 -12.45 -37.79 20.85
CA GLY A 87 -12.38 -37.06 22.12
C GLY A 87 -11.48 -35.82 22.10
N ALA A 88 -11.45 -35.10 23.22
CA ALA A 88 -10.52 -34.00 23.45
C ALA A 88 -9.20 -34.53 24.04
N MET A 89 -8.08 -34.03 23.53
CA MET A 89 -6.73 -34.43 23.89
C MET A 89 -5.87 -33.19 24.10
N ARG A 90 -5.03 -33.21 25.13
CA ARG A 90 -3.99 -32.22 25.36
C ARG A 90 -2.63 -32.88 25.18
N ILE A 91 -1.84 -32.34 24.27
CA ILE A 91 -0.52 -32.85 23.93
C ILE A 91 0.52 -31.84 24.44
N PRO A 92 1.13 -32.08 25.60
CA PRO A 92 2.09 -31.15 26.17
C PRO A 92 3.35 -31.08 25.31
N PHE A 93 3.89 -29.87 25.15
CA PHE A 93 5.21 -29.65 24.59
C PHE A 93 6.24 -29.92 25.71
N SER A 94 6.61 -31.19 25.93
CA SER A 94 7.53 -31.56 27.03
C SER A 94 8.97 -31.14 26.70
N ARG A 95 9.70 -30.64 27.71
CA ARG A 95 11.06 -30.07 27.54
C ARG A 95 12.10 -31.06 26.96
N GLU A 96 11.90 -32.35 27.15
CA GLU A 96 12.88 -33.41 26.85
C GLU A 96 12.76 -33.97 25.42
N SER A 97 11.66 -33.69 24.71
CA SER A 97 11.37 -34.29 23.38
C SER A 97 11.29 -33.26 22.23
N LEU A 98 11.64 -31.99 22.51
CA LEU A 98 11.30 -30.84 21.67
C LEU A 98 12.31 -30.46 20.59
N ASP A 99 13.45 -31.15 20.48
CA ASP A 99 14.46 -30.79 19.47
C ASP A 99 13.91 -30.89 18.04
N MET A 100 12.86 -31.68 17.81
CA MET A 100 11.89 -31.49 16.74
C MET A 100 10.57 -32.21 17.10
N PHE A 101 9.58 -31.52 17.67
CA PHE A 101 8.24 -32.11 17.77
C PHE A 101 7.58 -32.07 16.39
N ARG A 102 7.83 -33.14 15.62
CA ARG A 102 7.10 -33.44 14.37
C ARG A 102 5.89 -34.28 14.72
N TRP A 103 4.74 -33.86 14.24
CA TRP A 103 3.51 -34.61 14.38
C TRP A 103 2.86 -34.79 13.01
N GLN A 104 2.13 -35.89 12.85
CA GLN A 104 1.34 -36.20 11.69
C GLN A 104 0.00 -36.78 12.16
N ILE A 105 -1.07 -36.14 11.73
CA ILE A 105 -2.44 -36.60 11.90
C ILE A 105 -2.87 -37.24 10.59
N LYS A 106 -3.23 -38.53 10.66
CA LYS A 106 -3.90 -39.22 9.56
C LYS A 106 -5.40 -39.22 9.85
N VAL A 107 -6.16 -38.55 8.97
CA VAL A 107 -7.62 -38.66 8.94
C VAL A 107 -7.96 -39.57 7.77
N ALA A 108 -8.40 -40.78 8.07
CA ALA A 108 -8.65 -41.81 7.07
C ALA A 108 -9.78 -41.38 6.09
N PRO A 109 -9.70 -41.76 4.80
CA PRO A 109 -8.60 -42.47 4.14
C PRO A 109 -7.53 -41.57 3.48
N HIS A 110 -7.79 -40.26 3.30
CA HIS A 110 -7.09 -39.46 2.28
C HIS A 110 -6.42 -38.15 2.75
N LEU A 111 -6.45 -37.84 4.05
CA LEU A 111 -5.90 -36.57 4.55
C LEU A 111 -4.78 -36.80 5.57
N TYR A 112 -3.64 -36.14 5.30
CA TYR A 112 -2.52 -36.06 6.22
C TYR A 112 -2.26 -34.60 6.58
N ILE A 113 -2.33 -34.28 7.88
CA ILE A 113 -1.89 -32.98 8.39
C ILE A 113 -0.62 -33.24 9.17
N ALA A 114 0.50 -32.67 8.73
CA ALA A 114 1.73 -32.71 9.48
C ALA A 114 2.08 -31.32 9.99
N GLY A 115 2.75 -31.26 11.14
CA GLY A 115 3.30 -30.02 11.65
C GLY A 115 4.65 -30.25 12.30
N GLN A 116 5.50 -29.24 12.24
CA GLN A 116 6.77 -29.22 12.95
C GLN A 116 6.77 -28.02 13.90
N ILE A 117 6.88 -28.30 15.20
CA ILE A 117 7.07 -27.26 16.20
C ILE A 117 8.55 -27.03 16.35
N HIS A 118 8.97 -25.79 16.14
CA HIS A 118 10.33 -25.37 16.42
C HIS A 118 10.34 -24.68 17.77
N LYS A 119 11.32 -25.04 18.61
CA LYS A 119 11.67 -24.22 19.75
C LYS A 119 12.21 -22.91 19.19
N GLU A 120 11.46 -21.83 19.36
CA GLU A 120 12.02 -20.51 19.13
C GLU A 120 13.22 -20.41 20.06
N ASN A 121 14.40 -20.11 19.51
CA ASN A 121 15.61 -20.12 20.31
C ASN A 121 15.41 -19.07 21.41
N ILE A 122 15.30 -19.51 22.67
CA ILE A 122 15.11 -18.65 23.83
C ILE A 122 16.13 -17.50 23.80
N ALA A 123 17.32 -17.76 23.24
CA ALA A 123 18.33 -16.77 22.96
C ALA A 123 17.84 -15.60 22.09
N THR A 124 17.15 -15.84 20.97
CA THR A 124 16.65 -14.79 20.07
C THR A 124 15.55 -13.95 20.73
N PHE A 125 14.57 -14.57 21.39
CA PHE A 125 13.54 -13.83 22.13
C PHE A 125 14.13 -13.03 23.30
N THR A 126 15.10 -13.62 24.03
CA THR A 126 15.81 -12.92 25.11
C THR A 126 16.58 -11.72 24.55
N LEU A 127 17.24 -11.90 23.41
CA LEU A 127 17.97 -10.85 22.73
C LEU A 127 17.06 -9.75 22.21
N GLU A 128 15.92 -10.08 21.61
CA GLU A 128 14.92 -9.11 21.20
C GLU A 128 14.44 -8.27 22.38
N ASN A 129 14.18 -8.90 23.54
CA ASN A 129 13.81 -8.17 24.74
C ASN A 129 14.95 -7.29 25.26
N LYS A 130 16.20 -7.76 25.26
CA LYS A 130 17.37 -6.94 25.61
C LYS A 130 17.49 -5.72 24.69
N VAL A 131 17.37 -5.91 23.37
CA VAL A 131 17.41 -4.85 22.37
C VAL A 131 16.24 -3.88 22.58
N LYS A 132 15.03 -4.40 22.82
CA LYS A 132 13.83 -3.59 23.08
C LYS A 132 13.95 -2.77 24.36
N GLN A 133 14.51 -3.33 25.43
CA GLN A 133 14.78 -2.61 26.68
C GLN A 133 15.82 -1.50 26.49
N LYS A 134 16.88 -1.78 25.73
CA LYS A 134 17.99 -0.83 25.52
C LYS A 134 17.64 0.29 24.53
N TYR A 135 16.90 -0.02 23.47
CA TYR A 135 16.71 0.90 22.35
C TYR A 135 15.26 1.35 22.14
N GLY A 136 14.28 0.73 22.80
CA GLY A 136 12.86 1.10 22.73
C GLY A 136 12.04 0.22 21.79
N MET A 137 11.00 0.81 21.18
CA MET A 137 10.03 0.05 20.38
C MET A 137 10.68 -0.57 19.13
N LEU A 138 10.52 -1.88 18.99
CA LEU A 138 10.94 -2.65 17.82
C LEU A 138 9.72 -3.02 16.98
N ARG A 139 9.78 -2.76 15.67
CA ARG A 139 8.80 -3.26 14.70
C ARG A 139 9.48 -4.24 13.76
N LYS A 140 9.05 -5.49 13.74
CA LYS A 140 9.60 -6.51 12.83
C LYS A 140 9.33 -6.08 11.38
N ILE A 141 10.36 -6.11 10.53
CA ILE A 141 10.29 -5.78 9.09
C ILE A 141 10.41 -7.04 8.25
N CYS A 142 11.36 -7.92 8.60
CA CYS A 142 11.72 -9.07 7.79
C CYS A 142 12.19 -10.22 8.68
N GLU A 143 11.91 -11.45 8.27
CA GLU A 143 12.38 -12.68 8.89
C GLU A 143 12.84 -13.64 7.78
N LYS A 144 14.15 -13.73 7.60
CA LYS A 144 14.81 -14.64 6.66
C LYS A 144 16.01 -15.28 7.38
N GLU A 145 17.21 -15.08 6.85
CA GLU A 145 18.48 -15.41 7.53
C GLU A 145 18.70 -14.55 8.79
N TYR A 146 18.02 -13.41 8.84
CA TYR A 146 17.99 -12.49 9.97
C TYR A 146 16.56 -12.13 10.30
N ILE A 147 16.34 -11.82 11.56
CA ILE A 147 15.19 -11.07 12.00
C ILE A 147 15.57 -9.60 12.05
N SER A 148 14.98 -8.82 11.16
CA SER A 148 15.24 -7.39 11.03
C SER A 148 14.14 -6.60 11.73
N TYR A 149 14.52 -5.75 12.66
CA TYR A 149 13.64 -4.88 13.42
C TYR A 149 13.90 -3.42 13.09
N ARG A 150 12.86 -2.67 12.76
CA ARG A 150 12.90 -1.21 12.71
C ARG A 150 13.05 -0.68 14.13
N LEU A 151 14.01 0.21 14.31
CA LEU A 151 14.27 0.92 15.54
C LEU A 151 14.05 2.43 15.33
N GLY A 152 12.86 2.89 15.72
CA GLY A 152 12.39 4.25 15.43
C GLY A 152 12.32 4.52 13.92
N THR A 153 12.69 5.73 13.49
CA THR A 153 12.65 6.12 12.07
C THR A 153 13.97 5.93 11.33
N ARG A 154 15.08 5.71 12.04
CA ARG A 154 16.43 5.88 11.47
C ARG A 154 17.28 4.61 11.39
N TYR A 155 16.93 3.55 12.11
CA TYR A 155 17.80 2.39 12.23
C TYR A 155 17.06 1.07 12.06
N VAL A 156 17.82 0.05 11.66
CA VAL A 156 17.44 -1.35 11.68
C VAL A 156 18.38 -2.08 12.61
N VAL A 157 17.82 -2.99 13.40
CA VAL A 157 18.57 -4.00 14.14
C VAL A 157 18.42 -5.33 13.41
N GLN A 158 19.53 -5.93 13.02
CA GLN A 158 19.57 -7.26 12.43
C GLN A 158 20.07 -8.25 13.48
N ILE A 159 19.22 -9.22 13.79
CA ILE A 159 19.51 -10.31 14.72
C ILE A 159 19.59 -11.59 13.87
N PRO A 160 20.65 -12.40 13.96
CA PRO A 160 20.73 -13.67 13.27
C PRO A 160 19.54 -14.56 13.60
N SER A 161 18.93 -15.15 12.57
CA SER A 161 17.87 -16.13 12.76
C SER A 161 18.42 -17.36 13.49
N PRO A 162 17.64 -18.01 14.38
CA PRO A 162 18.00 -19.29 14.99
C PRO A 162 18.49 -20.36 14.01
N SER A 163 17.96 -20.34 12.78
CA SER A 163 18.30 -21.31 11.73
C SER A 163 19.64 -21.02 11.06
N TYR A 164 20.27 -19.88 11.37
CA TYR A 164 21.49 -19.45 10.71
C TYR A 164 22.73 -19.80 11.54
N GLN A 165 23.49 -20.80 11.09
CA GLN A 165 24.61 -21.37 11.84
C GLN A 165 25.89 -20.51 11.81
N ASP A 166 26.07 -19.63 10.80
CA ASP A 166 27.34 -18.93 10.57
C ASP A 166 27.31 -17.43 10.95
N CYS A 167 26.99 -17.13 12.20
CA CYS A 167 26.94 -15.74 12.68
C CYS A 167 28.32 -15.05 12.61
N SER A 168 29.42 -15.80 12.75
CA SER A 168 30.78 -15.26 12.80
C SER A 168 31.20 -14.62 11.49
N GLN A 169 30.92 -15.28 10.36
CA GLN A 169 31.20 -14.73 9.04
C GLN A 169 30.44 -13.42 8.79
N GLN A 170 29.18 -13.35 9.22
CA GLN A 170 28.35 -12.15 9.07
C GLN A 170 28.89 -10.95 9.86
N MET A 171 29.33 -11.19 11.10
CA MET A 171 29.94 -10.15 11.93
C MET A 171 31.24 -9.65 11.29
N ALA A 172 32.04 -10.54 10.69
CA ALA A 172 33.24 -10.15 9.95
C ALA A 172 32.90 -9.25 8.74
N ILE A 173 31.90 -9.61 7.94
CA ILE A 173 31.42 -8.78 6.80
C ILE A 173 30.91 -7.43 7.29
N ALA A 174 30.15 -7.40 8.39
CA ALA A 174 29.67 -6.16 8.97
C ALA A 174 30.82 -5.25 9.43
N LYS A 175 31.89 -5.81 10.00
CA LYS A 175 33.10 -5.05 10.36
C LYS A 175 33.82 -4.50 9.13
N GLU A 176 34.01 -5.31 8.09
CA GLU A 176 34.61 -4.89 6.82
C GLU A 176 33.80 -3.75 6.17
N ARG A 177 32.48 -3.88 6.11
CA ARG A 177 31.59 -2.82 5.59
C ARG A 177 31.70 -1.54 6.39
N LYS A 178 31.68 -1.65 7.73
CA LYS A 178 31.83 -0.49 8.62
C LYS A 178 33.17 0.22 8.39
N LYS A 179 34.25 -0.53 8.12
CA LYS A 179 35.58 0.01 7.79
C LYS A 179 35.61 0.68 6.42
N SER A 180 34.96 0.07 5.41
CA SER A 180 34.96 0.57 4.02
C SER A 180 34.35 1.95 3.85
N LYS A 181 33.37 2.32 4.71
CA LYS A 181 32.54 3.54 4.57
C LYS A 181 31.93 3.71 3.17
N CYS A 182 31.75 2.61 2.43
CA CYS A 182 31.20 2.65 1.09
C CYS A 182 29.71 3.01 1.12
N GLN A 183 29.32 4.02 0.34
CA GLN A 183 27.95 4.56 0.37
C GLN A 183 26.89 3.58 -0.14
N ILE A 184 27.28 2.55 -0.91
CA ILE A 184 26.35 1.51 -1.35
C ILE A 184 25.84 0.67 -0.17
N PHE A 185 26.56 0.60 0.95
CA PHE A 185 26.10 -0.13 2.14
C PHE A 185 25.37 0.82 3.10
N PRO A 186 24.34 0.34 3.81
CA PRO A 186 23.78 1.09 4.93
C PRO A 186 24.86 1.40 5.96
N TYR A 187 24.85 2.63 6.49
CA TYR A 187 25.82 3.00 7.53
C TYR A 187 25.65 2.14 8.78
N ILE A 188 26.69 1.41 9.19
CA ILE A 188 26.68 0.56 10.38
C ILE A 188 27.05 1.38 11.61
N LYS A 189 26.05 1.71 12.43
CA LYS A 189 26.22 2.45 13.69
C LYS A 189 26.94 1.61 14.74
N HIS A 190 26.49 0.37 14.94
CA HIS A 190 26.97 -0.47 16.04
C HIS A 190 26.95 -1.95 15.65
N ILE A 191 27.95 -2.69 16.13
CA ILE A 191 28.05 -4.15 16.02
C ILE A 191 28.26 -4.63 17.46
N ASN A 192 27.40 -5.51 17.94
CA ASN A 192 27.57 -6.19 19.22
C ASN A 192 27.91 -7.65 18.95
N GLU A 193 29.15 -8.03 19.24
CA GLU A 193 29.67 -9.38 18.97
C GLU A 193 29.24 -10.40 20.00
N GLU A 194 29.08 -9.97 21.26
CA GLU A 194 28.68 -10.82 22.38
C GLU A 194 27.24 -11.29 22.20
N ASP A 195 26.32 -10.34 21.99
CA ASP A 195 24.92 -10.60 21.74
C ASP A 195 24.62 -10.84 20.25
N LYS A 196 25.64 -10.81 19.37
CA LYS A 196 25.56 -11.06 17.92
C LYS A 196 24.46 -10.27 17.18
N PHE A 197 24.39 -8.96 17.33
CA PHE A 197 23.46 -8.13 16.55
C PHE A 197 24.15 -6.91 15.91
N ILE A 198 23.54 -6.43 14.82
CA ILE A 198 24.06 -5.30 14.04
C ILE A 198 23.00 -4.21 14.01
N ILE A 199 23.40 -2.96 14.27
CA ILE A 199 22.56 -1.77 14.10
C ILE A 199 23.10 -0.97 12.93
N SER A 200 22.27 -0.81 11.91
CA SER A 200 22.57 -0.04 10.71
C SER A 200 21.49 1.00 10.41
N GLU A 201 21.80 1.93 9.52
CA GLU A 201 20.85 2.88 8.94
C GLU A 201 19.63 2.16 8.36
N TYR A 202 18.44 2.70 8.65
CA TYR A 202 17.23 2.31 7.97
C TYR A 202 17.10 3.05 6.66
N PHE A 203 17.39 2.35 5.57
CA PHE A 203 17.15 2.84 4.22
C PHE A 203 15.66 2.69 3.87
N HIS A 204 15.02 3.81 3.48
CA HIS A 204 13.58 3.89 3.18
C HIS A 204 13.27 3.39 1.75
N GLY A 205 13.81 2.23 1.40
CA GLY A 205 13.57 1.55 0.14
C GLY A 205 12.98 0.16 0.34
N SER A 206 12.39 -0.39 -0.72
CA SER A 206 11.96 -1.80 -0.76
C SER A 206 13.06 -2.66 -1.38
N THR A 207 13.07 -3.97 -1.13
CA THR A 207 13.96 -4.88 -1.89
C THR A 207 13.70 -4.71 -3.38
N LEU A 208 14.72 -4.90 -4.22
CA LEU A 208 14.60 -4.81 -5.67
C LEU A 208 13.60 -5.85 -6.19
N GLU A 209 13.49 -7.00 -5.52
CA GLU A 209 12.40 -7.97 -5.76
C GLU A 209 11.01 -7.35 -5.55
N ASN A 210 10.80 -6.68 -4.42
CA ASN A 210 9.54 -6.02 -4.11
C ASN A 210 9.29 -4.81 -5.01
N TYR A 211 10.34 -4.07 -5.36
CA TYR A 211 10.28 -2.94 -6.28
C TYR A 211 9.82 -3.40 -7.67
N ARG A 212 10.39 -4.49 -8.19
CA ARG A 212 9.91 -5.13 -9.42
C ARG A 212 8.47 -5.64 -9.26
N GLY A 213 8.15 -6.33 -8.16
CA GLY A 213 6.78 -6.81 -7.92
C GLY A 213 5.72 -5.70 -7.84
N GLN A 214 6.12 -4.48 -7.49
CA GLN A 214 5.26 -3.31 -7.44
C GLN A 214 5.05 -2.64 -8.79
N ASN A 215 6.11 -2.56 -9.59
CA ASN A 215 6.14 -1.80 -10.84
C ASN A 215 5.95 -2.70 -12.08
N GLY A 216 5.99 -4.02 -11.92
CA GLY A 216 5.96 -4.97 -13.03
C GLY A 216 7.33 -5.12 -13.70
N ILE A 217 7.33 -5.25 -15.02
CA ILE A 217 8.56 -5.23 -15.82
C ILE A 217 9.07 -3.79 -15.85
N LEU A 218 10.33 -3.60 -15.48
CA LEU A 218 10.94 -2.27 -15.44
C LEU A 218 11.34 -1.82 -16.84
N SER A 219 11.29 -0.52 -17.11
CA SER A 219 11.80 0.02 -18.37
C SER A 219 13.32 -0.15 -18.46
N ASP A 220 13.86 -0.25 -19.67
CA ASP A 220 15.32 -0.37 -19.88
C ASP A 220 16.12 0.78 -19.28
N SER A 221 15.47 1.92 -19.16
CA SER A 221 15.95 3.18 -18.64
C SER A 221 16.07 3.16 -17.12
N GLU A 222 15.01 2.73 -16.43
CA GLU A 222 15.06 2.48 -14.99
C GLU A 222 16.07 1.39 -14.64
N VAL A 223 16.11 0.30 -15.41
CA VAL A 223 17.10 -0.76 -15.22
C VAL A 223 18.52 -0.23 -15.41
N ALA A 224 18.78 0.59 -16.43
CA ALA A 224 20.09 1.19 -16.66
C ALA A 224 20.52 2.11 -15.49
N ILE A 225 19.59 2.88 -14.90
CA ILE A 225 19.88 3.71 -13.72
C ILE A 225 20.26 2.83 -12.52
N ILE A 226 19.47 1.80 -12.21
CA ILE A 226 19.75 0.87 -11.10
C ILE A 226 21.09 0.16 -11.34
N ALA A 227 21.30 -0.35 -12.55
CA ALA A 227 22.53 -1.02 -12.96
C ALA A 227 23.76 -0.12 -12.82
N LYS A 228 23.66 1.14 -13.27
CA LYS A 228 24.73 2.14 -13.13
C LYS A 228 25.07 2.39 -11.66
N ASN A 229 24.05 2.50 -10.82
CA ASN A 229 24.26 2.75 -9.40
C ASN A 229 24.94 1.55 -8.71
N ILE A 230 24.69 0.31 -9.17
CA ILE A 230 25.41 -0.89 -8.68
C ILE A 230 26.84 -0.94 -9.27
N SER A 231 26.99 -0.69 -10.57
CA SER A 231 28.25 -0.90 -11.29
C SER A 231 29.39 -0.04 -10.75
N LYS A 232 29.08 1.16 -10.26
CA LYS A 232 30.02 2.08 -9.58
C LYS A 232 30.74 1.50 -8.36
N TYR A 233 30.23 0.41 -7.80
CA TYR A 233 30.76 -0.18 -6.57
C TYR A 233 31.13 -1.65 -6.70
N LEU A 234 31.24 -2.22 -7.91
CA LEU A 234 31.54 -3.65 -8.09
C LEU A 234 32.84 -4.08 -7.40
N ASP A 235 33.86 -3.22 -7.40
CA ASP A 235 35.14 -3.45 -6.72
C ASP A 235 34.90 -3.63 -5.21
N LYS A 236 34.17 -2.69 -4.62
CA LYS A 236 33.84 -2.71 -3.18
C LYS A 236 32.90 -3.84 -2.79
N LEU A 237 32.01 -4.24 -3.70
CA LEU A 237 31.14 -5.40 -3.52
C LEU A 237 31.94 -6.70 -3.53
N GLY A 238 32.97 -6.81 -4.39
CA GLY A 238 33.91 -7.93 -4.43
C GLY A 238 34.77 -8.02 -3.16
N GLU A 239 35.36 -6.91 -2.74
CA GLU A 239 36.15 -6.81 -1.49
C GLU A 239 35.33 -7.29 -0.27
N CYS A 240 34.05 -6.92 -0.21
CA CYS A 240 33.14 -7.28 0.88
C CYS A 240 32.43 -8.63 0.69
N LYS A 241 32.77 -9.40 -0.35
CA LYS A 241 32.22 -10.74 -0.66
C LYS A 241 30.68 -10.79 -0.65
N VAL A 242 30.06 -9.78 -1.26
CA VAL A 242 28.62 -9.60 -1.20
C VAL A 242 27.92 -10.35 -2.30
N VAL A 243 26.90 -11.13 -1.94
CA VAL A 243 26.01 -11.72 -2.93
C VAL A 243 24.98 -10.68 -3.40
N LEU A 244 25.06 -10.32 -4.68
CA LEU A 244 24.06 -9.49 -5.35
C LEU A 244 22.85 -10.33 -5.76
N THR A 245 21.75 -10.21 -5.01
CA THR A 245 20.45 -10.75 -5.39
C THR A 245 19.38 -9.65 -5.27
N PRO A 246 18.22 -9.79 -5.93
CA PRO A 246 17.11 -8.86 -5.78
C PRO A 246 16.64 -8.64 -4.33
N ASP A 247 16.84 -9.64 -3.47
CA ASP A 247 16.49 -9.56 -2.05
C ASP A 247 17.48 -8.78 -1.20
N ASN A 248 18.73 -8.68 -1.66
CA ASN A 248 19.84 -8.04 -0.95
C ASN A 248 20.08 -6.60 -1.39
N ILE A 249 19.33 -6.12 -2.39
CA ILE A 249 19.40 -4.75 -2.91
C ILE A 249 18.10 -4.06 -2.50
N LEU A 250 18.20 -2.94 -1.80
CA LEU A 250 17.09 -2.03 -1.57
C LEU A 250 17.13 -0.90 -2.59
N VAL A 251 15.95 -0.51 -3.08
CA VAL A 251 15.76 0.62 -4.00
C VAL A 251 14.66 1.52 -3.45
N ASP A 252 14.91 2.83 -3.43
CA ASP A 252 13.91 3.82 -3.05
C ASP A 252 13.20 4.44 -4.26
N HIS A 253 12.32 5.40 -4.02
CA HIS A 253 11.55 6.09 -5.06
C HIS A 253 12.39 7.03 -5.95
N ASN A 254 13.63 7.34 -5.56
CA ASN A 254 14.56 8.16 -6.33
C ASN A 254 15.56 7.31 -7.11
N ASN A 255 15.38 5.98 -7.16
CA ASN A 255 16.32 5.01 -7.70
C ASN A 255 17.68 5.02 -6.97
N GLU A 256 17.75 5.53 -5.75
CA GLU A 256 18.90 5.31 -4.87
C GLU A 256 18.88 3.86 -4.40
N ILE A 257 20.09 3.29 -4.25
CA ILE A 257 20.24 1.89 -3.87
C ILE A 257 21.05 1.73 -2.58
N ARG A 258 20.75 0.65 -1.85
CA ARG A 258 21.60 0.13 -0.78
C ARG A 258 21.70 -1.39 -0.84
N VAL A 259 22.88 -1.93 -0.65
CA VAL A 259 23.10 -3.39 -0.58
C VAL A 259 23.16 -3.83 0.89
N THR A 260 22.23 -4.68 1.30
CA THR A 260 21.99 -5.04 2.71
C THR A 260 22.35 -6.47 3.07
N GLY A 261 22.41 -7.39 2.10
CA GLY A 261 22.65 -8.81 2.36
C GLY A 261 23.99 -9.03 3.06
N LEU A 262 24.01 -9.75 4.18
CA LEU A 262 25.23 -10.02 4.98
C LEU A 262 25.72 -11.48 4.83
N SER A 263 25.10 -12.26 3.95
CA SER A 263 25.51 -13.62 3.62
C SER A 263 26.44 -13.61 2.40
N THR A 264 27.47 -14.46 2.42
CA THR A 264 28.33 -14.73 1.25
C THR A 264 27.84 -15.92 0.43
N ARG A 265 26.76 -16.60 0.85
CA ARG A 265 26.29 -17.81 0.20
C ARG A 265 24.99 -17.55 -0.53
N ILE A 266 24.97 -17.95 -1.78
CA ILE A 266 23.75 -17.99 -2.59
C ILE A 266 22.94 -19.22 -2.19
N LYS A 267 21.66 -19.03 -1.88
CA LYS A 267 20.75 -20.10 -1.47
C LYS A 267 19.45 -20.04 -2.24
N GLY A 268 18.78 -21.19 -2.34
CA GLY A 268 17.45 -21.32 -2.91
C GLY A 268 17.41 -20.92 -4.38
N ARG A 269 16.35 -20.24 -4.81
CA ARG A 269 16.14 -19.93 -6.25
C ARG A 269 17.23 -19.10 -6.92
N TYR A 270 18.18 -18.53 -6.16
CA TYR A 270 19.21 -17.67 -6.70
C TYR A 270 20.47 -18.40 -7.14
N HIS A 271 20.54 -19.74 -7.10
CA HIS A 271 21.78 -20.48 -7.38
C HIS A 271 22.49 -20.08 -8.70
N TYR A 272 21.76 -19.72 -9.76
CA TYR A 272 22.33 -19.26 -11.03
C TYR A 272 22.86 -17.81 -11.03
N TYR A 273 22.73 -17.08 -9.93
CA TYR A 273 23.45 -15.82 -9.70
C TYR A 273 24.93 -16.06 -9.38
N ASN A 274 25.32 -17.29 -8.99
CA ASN A 274 26.72 -17.67 -8.89
C ASN A 274 27.28 -17.77 -10.30
N PRO A 275 28.40 -17.09 -10.62
CA PRO A 275 29.06 -17.24 -11.91
C PRO A 275 29.47 -18.70 -12.18
N PRO A 276 29.52 -19.13 -13.46
CA PRO A 276 29.86 -20.52 -13.83
C PRO A 276 31.15 -21.01 -13.19
N GLU A 277 32.20 -20.17 -13.20
CA GLU A 277 33.50 -20.46 -12.62
C GLU A 277 33.49 -20.65 -11.09
N CYS A 278 32.51 -20.06 -10.40
CA CYS A 278 32.39 -20.17 -8.95
C CYS A 278 31.57 -21.39 -8.52
N MET A 279 30.97 -22.13 -9.46
CA MET A 279 30.08 -23.25 -9.14
C MET A 279 30.84 -24.53 -8.79
N PHE A 280 31.94 -24.81 -9.48
CA PHE A 280 32.70 -26.06 -9.33
C PHE A 280 34.17 -25.85 -8.92
N ASP A 281 34.79 -24.75 -9.37
CA ASP A 281 36.25 -24.59 -9.27
C ASP A 281 36.72 -23.83 -8.02
N ASN A 282 35.82 -23.52 -7.07
CA ASN A 282 36.11 -22.67 -5.90
C ASN A 282 36.80 -21.34 -6.27
N MET A 283 36.62 -20.85 -7.50
CA MET A 283 37.25 -19.63 -7.96
C MET A 283 36.77 -18.43 -7.15
N PRO A 284 37.66 -17.46 -6.86
CA PRO A 284 37.31 -16.30 -6.06
C PRO A 284 36.24 -15.45 -6.76
N GLN A 285 35.32 -14.91 -5.96
CA GLN A 285 34.33 -13.94 -6.42
C GLN A 285 35.00 -12.58 -6.64
N ASP A 286 35.57 -12.40 -7.83
CA ASP A 286 36.24 -11.18 -8.27
C ASP A 286 35.32 -10.27 -9.10
N LEU A 287 35.91 -9.28 -9.77
CA LEU A 287 35.16 -8.29 -10.54
C LEU A 287 34.37 -8.88 -11.70
N LEU A 288 34.95 -9.80 -12.45
CA LEU A 288 34.28 -10.41 -13.61
C LEU A 288 33.16 -11.35 -13.16
N ALA A 289 33.34 -12.01 -12.02
CA ALA A 289 32.28 -12.76 -11.36
C ALA A 289 31.08 -11.82 -11.01
N ASN A 290 31.35 -10.66 -10.42
CA ASN A 290 30.28 -9.69 -10.12
C ASN A 290 29.62 -9.08 -11.38
N VAL A 291 30.36 -8.93 -12.48
CA VAL A 291 29.78 -8.54 -13.78
C VAL A 291 28.76 -9.57 -14.26
N TYR A 292 29.07 -10.87 -14.16
CA TYR A 292 28.10 -11.91 -14.51
C TYR A 292 26.85 -11.83 -13.64
N THR A 293 27.00 -11.71 -12.32
CA THR A 293 25.88 -11.61 -11.38
C THR A 293 25.02 -10.37 -11.66
N LEU A 294 25.63 -9.23 -12.01
CA LEU A 294 24.89 -8.06 -12.45
C LEU A 294 24.15 -8.34 -13.78
N GLY A 295 24.76 -9.07 -14.72
CA GLY A 295 24.11 -9.48 -15.97
C GLY A 295 22.84 -10.30 -15.74
N VAL A 296 22.89 -11.25 -14.80
CA VAL A 296 21.73 -12.06 -14.38
C VAL A 296 20.63 -11.14 -13.85
N LEU A 297 21.00 -10.20 -12.96
CA LEU A 297 20.07 -9.25 -12.38
C LEU A 297 19.39 -8.40 -13.46
N LEU A 298 20.15 -7.82 -14.39
CA LEU A 298 19.60 -7.01 -15.49
C LEU A 298 18.64 -7.83 -16.37
N PHE A 299 19.02 -9.05 -16.73
CA PHE A 299 18.15 -9.95 -17.48
C PHE A 299 16.81 -10.14 -16.79
N GLU A 300 16.80 -10.43 -15.48
CA GLU A 300 15.58 -10.68 -14.72
C GLU A 300 14.70 -9.43 -14.56
N LEU A 301 15.31 -8.23 -14.49
CA LEU A 301 14.59 -6.97 -14.41
C LEU A 301 13.94 -6.59 -15.75
N LEU A 302 14.65 -6.82 -16.86
CA LEU A 302 14.20 -6.47 -18.22
C LEU A 302 13.17 -7.46 -18.76
N SER A 303 13.36 -8.76 -18.51
CA SER A 303 12.48 -9.80 -19.05
C SER A 303 11.35 -10.20 -18.12
N GLY A 304 11.49 -9.92 -16.82
CA GLY A 304 10.60 -10.43 -15.77
C GLY A 304 10.69 -11.96 -15.59
N ARG A 305 11.68 -12.62 -16.18
CA ARG A 305 11.87 -14.07 -16.14
C ARG A 305 13.20 -14.43 -15.51
N SER A 306 13.27 -15.62 -14.93
CA SER A 306 14.55 -16.18 -14.48
C SER A 306 15.37 -16.70 -15.65
N LEU A 307 16.69 -16.55 -15.54
CA LEU A 307 17.64 -16.92 -16.59
C LEU A 307 17.66 -18.44 -16.85
N PHE A 308 17.50 -19.22 -15.77
CA PHE A 308 17.38 -20.67 -15.80
C PHE A 308 16.10 -21.09 -15.07
N SER A 309 15.47 -22.17 -15.55
CA SER A 309 14.21 -22.66 -14.97
C SER A 309 14.44 -23.48 -13.70
N SER A 310 15.62 -24.10 -13.58
CA SER A 310 16.00 -24.96 -12.47
C SER A 310 17.50 -24.87 -12.16
N LEU A 311 17.90 -25.42 -11.01
CA LEU A 311 19.31 -25.60 -10.66
C LEU A 311 20.00 -26.62 -11.60
N ASP A 312 19.28 -27.67 -11.97
CA ASP A 312 19.83 -28.75 -12.80
C ASP A 312 20.13 -28.24 -14.21
N ASP A 313 19.22 -27.44 -14.79
CA ASP A 313 19.41 -26.76 -16.08
C ASP A 313 20.69 -25.90 -16.06
N TYR A 314 20.91 -25.17 -14.96
CA TYR A 314 22.09 -24.34 -14.81
C TYR A 314 23.36 -25.19 -14.67
N GLN A 315 23.33 -26.25 -13.85
CA GLN A 315 24.47 -27.15 -13.68
C GLN A 315 24.85 -27.84 -14.99
N GLU A 316 23.88 -28.29 -15.77
CA GLU A 316 24.10 -28.89 -17.08
C GLU A 316 24.71 -27.88 -18.06
N ALA A 317 24.19 -26.66 -18.10
CA ALA A 317 24.76 -25.58 -18.90
C ALA A 317 26.23 -25.32 -18.52
N VAL A 318 26.55 -25.22 -17.23
CA VAL A 318 27.92 -24.99 -16.77
C VAL A 318 28.83 -26.16 -17.14
N LYS A 319 28.39 -27.41 -16.94
CA LYS A 319 29.16 -28.62 -17.31
C LYS A 319 29.46 -28.71 -18.81
N THR A 320 28.51 -28.28 -19.63
CA THR A 320 28.64 -28.28 -21.11
C THR A 320 29.24 -26.99 -21.66
N ASN A 321 29.55 -26.02 -20.80
CA ASN A 321 29.96 -24.67 -21.16
C ASN A 321 29.00 -23.98 -22.16
N THR A 322 27.71 -24.23 -22.00
CA THR A 322 26.64 -23.68 -22.85
C THR A 322 26.14 -22.36 -22.28
N ASN A 323 26.27 -21.27 -23.04
CA ASN A 323 25.74 -19.96 -22.64
C ASN A 323 24.21 -19.98 -22.44
N PRO A 324 23.67 -19.11 -21.56
CA PRO A 324 22.23 -19.06 -21.31
C PRO A 324 21.44 -18.67 -22.55
N ASN A 325 20.22 -19.18 -22.66
CA ASN A 325 19.29 -18.80 -23.73
C ASN A 325 18.67 -17.43 -23.45
N LEU A 326 19.05 -16.43 -24.26
CA LEU A 326 18.61 -15.05 -24.10
C LEU A 326 17.46 -14.65 -25.04
N LYS A 327 16.77 -15.61 -25.66
CA LYS A 327 15.66 -15.33 -26.61
C LYS A 327 14.60 -14.39 -26.04
N PHE A 328 14.32 -14.48 -24.74
CA PHE A 328 13.35 -13.60 -24.09
C PHE A 328 13.73 -12.12 -24.14
N LEU A 329 15.03 -11.77 -24.18
CA LEU A 329 15.46 -10.38 -24.37
C LEU A 329 15.14 -9.88 -25.78
N GLU A 330 15.09 -10.76 -26.78
CA GLU A 330 14.74 -10.37 -28.14
C GLU A 330 13.29 -9.94 -28.25
N ASP A 331 12.41 -10.62 -27.51
CA ASP A 331 10.98 -10.34 -27.46
C ASP A 331 10.62 -9.05 -26.68
N VAL A 332 11.54 -8.50 -25.87
CA VAL A 332 11.30 -7.24 -25.15
C VAL A 332 11.67 -6.03 -26.01
N SER A 333 10.79 -5.02 -25.99
CA SER A 333 11.03 -3.71 -26.62
C SER A 333 11.98 -2.86 -25.78
N ILE A 334 13.29 -3.11 -25.90
CA ILE A 334 14.37 -2.39 -25.22
C ILE A 334 15.48 -2.01 -26.20
N ARG A 335 16.30 -1.00 -25.85
CA ARG A 335 17.43 -0.55 -26.70
C ARG A 335 18.40 -1.71 -27.01
N THR A 336 18.82 -1.82 -28.27
CA THR A 336 19.78 -2.84 -28.73
C THR A 336 21.09 -2.78 -27.93
N GLU A 337 21.55 -1.58 -27.60
CA GLU A 337 22.73 -1.35 -26.76
C GLU A 337 22.63 -2.07 -25.39
N VAL A 338 21.44 -2.11 -24.78
CA VAL A 338 21.18 -2.80 -23.51
C VAL A 338 21.18 -4.32 -23.72
N LYS A 339 20.56 -4.81 -24.80
CA LYS A 339 20.55 -6.26 -25.13
C LYS A 339 21.96 -6.80 -25.29
N GLU A 340 22.78 -6.11 -26.08
CA GLU A 340 24.16 -6.51 -26.35
C GLU A 340 25.04 -6.45 -25.10
N LEU A 341 24.83 -5.45 -24.24
CA LEU A 341 25.51 -5.40 -22.95
C LEU A 341 25.17 -6.63 -22.09
N VAL A 342 23.89 -6.95 -21.90
CA VAL A 342 23.47 -8.09 -21.08
C VAL A 342 23.99 -9.41 -21.67
N LYS A 343 23.96 -9.58 -23.00
CA LYS A 343 24.55 -10.74 -23.67
C LYS A 343 26.03 -10.91 -23.33
N LYS A 344 26.82 -9.84 -23.45
CA LYS A 344 28.26 -9.88 -23.13
C LYS A 344 28.54 -10.13 -21.64
N MET A 345 27.71 -9.62 -20.73
CA MET A 345 27.88 -9.85 -19.29
C MET A 345 27.60 -11.31 -18.89
N LEU A 346 26.70 -11.99 -19.62
CA LEU A 346 26.25 -13.36 -19.33
C LEU A 346 27.06 -14.46 -20.03
N LEU A 347 28.15 -14.11 -20.71
CA LEU A 347 29.04 -15.10 -21.30
C LEU A 347 29.74 -15.93 -20.21
N PHE A 348 29.71 -17.25 -20.38
CA PHE A 348 30.35 -18.20 -19.47
C PHE A 348 31.87 -18.08 -19.55
N SER A 349 32.42 -17.91 -20.75
CA SER A 349 33.82 -17.60 -20.95
C SER A 349 34.17 -16.25 -20.33
N ARG A 350 35.04 -16.27 -19.31
CA ARG A 350 35.51 -15.06 -18.62
C ARG A 350 36.29 -14.11 -19.53
N LYS A 351 36.98 -14.64 -20.55
CA LYS A 351 37.80 -13.85 -21.48
C LYS A 351 36.93 -13.01 -22.43
N ASP A 352 35.76 -13.53 -22.76
CA ASP A 352 34.83 -12.89 -23.71
C ASP A 352 33.79 -12.01 -22.97
N ARG A 353 33.68 -12.17 -21.65
CA ARG A 353 32.77 -11.40 -20.81
C ARG A 353 33.14 -9.93 -20.81
N ALA A 354 32.13 -9.05 -20.80
CA ALA A 354 32.34 -7.61 -20.71
C ALA A 354 33.22 -7.24 -19.51
N SER A 355 34.15 -6.30 -19.71
CA SER A 355 34.92 -5.76 -18.59
C SER A 355 34.04 -4.85 -17.72
N HIS A 356 34.41 -4.66 -16.45
CA HIS A 356 33.68 -3.76 -15.57
C HIS A 356 33.69 -2.31 -16.08
N ILE A 357 34.77 -1.88 -16.76
CA ILE A 357 34.91 -0.56 -17.37
C ILE A 357 33.88 -0.40 -18.49
N ASP A 358 33.82 -1.37 -19.41
CA ASP A 358 32.86 -1.35 -20.53
C ASP A 358 31.41 -1.28 -20.03
N VAL A 359 31.10 -2.00 -18.94
CA VAL A 359 29.78 -2.00 -18.31
C VAL A 359 29.45 -0.62 -17.75
N VAL A 360 30.36 -0.01 -16.99
CA VAL A 360 30.14 1.33 -16.41
C VAL A 360 29.96 2.37 -17.52
N GLU A 361 30.87 2.44 -18.49
CA GLU A 361 30.80 3.42 -19.59
C GLU A 361 29.53 3.26 -20.42
N THR A 362 29.14 2.02 -20.74
CA THR A 362 27.93 1.76 -21.50
C THR A 362 26.68 2.21 -20.73
N LEU A 363 26.60 1.92 -19.43
CA LEU A 363 25.48 2.32 -18.58
C LEU A 363 25.44 3.85 -18.38
N GLU A 364 26.58 4.51 -18.25
CA GLU A 364 26.65 5.98 -18.15
C GLU A 364 26.08 6.64 -19.41
N ARG A 365 26.56 6.23 -20.59
CA ARG A 365 26.05 6.71 -21.88
C ARG A 365 24.55 6.45 -22.06
N LEU A 366 24.06 5.29 -21.63
CA LEU A 366 22.63 4.96 -21.71
C LEU A 366 21.77 5.87 -20.83
N THR A 367 22.28 6.30 -19.67
CA THR A 367 21.54 7.21 -18.77
C THR A 367 21.67 8.69 -19.14
N GLN A 368 22.77 9.11 -19.77
CA GLN A 368 22.95 10.50 -20.24
C GLN A 368 22.04 10.85 -21.43
N LYS A 369 21.88 9.92 -22.39
CA LYS A 369 20.95 10.09 -23.53
C LYS A 369 19.50 10.36 -23.10
N GLU A 370 19.15 10.08 -21.85
CA GLU A 370 17.82 10.39 -21.30
C GLU A 370 17.74 11.75 -20.63
N THR A 371 18.81 12.21 -19.97
CA THR A 371 18.86 13.55 -19.38
C THR A 371 18.89 14.65 -20.44
N ASP A 372 19.39 14.34 -21.64
CA ASP A 372 19.43 15.28 -22.77
C ASP A 372 18.10 15.38 -23.54
N LYS A 373 17.10 14.54 -23.22
CA LYS A 373 15.74 14.71 -23.76
C LYS A 373 15.06 15.83 -22.96
N PRO A 374 14.58 16.91 -23.60
CA PRO A 374 13.92 17.99 -22.86
C PRO A 374 12.73 17.42 -22.09
N THR A 375 12.76 17.63 -20.78
CA THR A 375 11.73 17.19 -19.85
C THR A 375 10.38 17.79 -20.25
N LEU A 376 9.28 17.18 -19.79
CA LEU A 376 7.95 17.73 -20.04
C LEU A 376 7.85 19.19 -19.55
N MET A 377 8.57 19.53 -18.48
CA MET A 377 8.66 20.89 -17.95
C MET A 377 9.42 21.83 -18.88
N GLU A 378 10.58 21.44 -19.42
CA GLU A 378 11.31 22.25 -20.40
C GLU A 378 10.54 22.41 -21.71
N LYS A 379 9.78 21.39 -22.14
CA LYS A 379 8.87 21.49 -23.28
C LYS A 379 7.71 22.44 -23.00
N LEU A 380 7.12 22.38 -21.80
CA LEU A 380 6.04 23.28 -21.38
C LEU A 380 6.53 24.72 -21.22
N GLU A 381 7.72 24.92 -20.67
CA GLU A 381 8.35 26.23 -20.51
C GLU A 381 8.77 26.81 -21.87
N HIS A 382 9.23 25.97 -22.80
CA HIS A 382 9.47 26.35 -24.19
C HIS A 382 8.16 26.73 -24.90
N ILE A 383 7.07 25.97 -24.72
CA ILE A 383 5.74 26.31 -25.23
C ILE A 383 5.22 27.61 -24.61
N GLU A 384 5.41 27.81 -23.31
CA GLU A 384 5.00 29.02 -22.60
C GLU A 384 5.81 30.24 -23.07
N ASN A 385 7.11 30.06 -23.35
CA ASN A 385 7.96 31.09 -23.93
C ASN A 385 7.58 31.41 -25.39
N ILE A 386 7.22 30.40 -26.19
CA ILE A 386 6.66 30.60 -27.54
C ILE A 386 5.33 31.36 -27.46
N GLN A 387 4.45 31.01 -26.52
CA GLN A 387 3.17 31.70 -26.31
C GLN A 387 3.36 33.14 -25.83
N LYS A 388 4.28 33.39 -24.88
CA LYS A 388 4.65 34.73 -24.43
C LYS A 388 5.25 35.58 -25.55
N THR A 389 6.05 34.96 -26.42
CA THR A 389 6.64 35.65 -27.59
C THR A 389 5.56 35.97 -28.62
N ALA A 390 4.64 35.03 -28.91
CA ALA A 390 3.49 35.25 -29.80
C ALA A 390 2.49 36.30 -29.27
N MET A 391 2.33 36.39 -27.94
CA MET A 391 1.53 37.43 -27.29
C MET A 391 2.22 38.81 -27.31
N ARG A 392 3.55 38.86 -27.40
CA ARG A 392 4.30 40.11 -27.55
C ARG A 392 4.34 40.62 -29.00
N THR A 393 4.17 39.73 -29.97
CA THR A 393 4.16 40.09 -31.40
C THR A 393 2.76 40.33 -31.98
N SER A 394 1.70 40.19 -31.18
CA SER A 394 0.32 40.50 -31.58
C SER A 394 -0.12 41.88 -31.07
N SER A 395 0.35 42.93 -31.74
CA SER A 395 -0.39 44.20 -31.87
C SER A 395 -0.61 44.49 -33.36
N PRO A 396 -1.86 44.46 -33.85
CA PRO A 396 -2.19 44.92 -35.19
C PRO A 396 -2.49 46.42 -35.13
N LEU A 397 -1.58 47.27 -35.64
CA LEU A 397 -1.93 48.49 -36.41
C LEU A 397 -0.77 49.36 -36.94
N ASP A 398 0.49 49.19 -36.53
CA ASP A 398 1.53 50.17 -36.90
C ASP A 398 2.47 49.78 -38.07
N HIS A 399 2.32 48.60 -38.67
CA HIS A 399 3.22 48.17 -39.77
C HIS A 399 2.61 48.17 -41.18
N ILE A 400 1.33 48.53 -41.34
CA ILE A 400 0.68 48.58 -42.67
C ILE A 400 0.71 49.99 -43.28
N ASN A 401 0.91 51.04 -42.48
CA ASN A 401 0.96 52.42 -42.98
C ASN A 401 2.36 52.89 -43.44
N SER A 402 3.39 52.02 -43.44
CA SER A 402 4.76 52.40 -43.87
C SER A 402 5.20 51.73 -45.19
N ILE A 403 4.31 51.04 -45.90
CA ILE A 403 4.66 50.30 -47.14
C ILE A 403 3.83 50.76 -48.36
N ILE A 404 2.84 51.63 -48.21
CA ILE A 404 2.07 52.17 -49.34
C ILE A 404 2.22 53.69 -49.40
N ASP A 405 3.38 54.13 -49.88
CA ASP A 405 3.54 55.35 -50.65
C ASP A 405 4.62 55.09 -51.69
N GLY A 406 4.19 54.80 -52.93
CA GLY A 406 5.09 54.45 -54.02
C GLY A 406 4.38 53.88 -55.24
N SER A 407 3.91 54.78 -56.12
CA SER A 407 3.76 54.63 -57.58
C SER A 407 2.68 53.69 -58.17
N SER A 408 1.63 54.33 -58.73
CA SER A 408 1.04 54.17 -60.09
C SER A 408 0.98 52.75 -60.69
N SER A 409 -0.17 52.21 -61.14
CA SER A 409 -0.97 52.71 -62.28
C SER A 409 -2.31 51.94 -62.39
N GLN A 410 -3.33 52.62 -62.91
CA GLN A 410 -4.60 52.20 -63.57
C GLN A 410 -4.87 50.67 -63.76
N VAL A 411 -6.08 50.14 -63.54
CA VAL A 411 -7.30 50.30 -64.39
C VAL A 411 -8.59 49.92 -63.61
N ASP A 412 -9.68 50.60 -63.99
CA ASP A 412 -11.10 50.43 -63.65
C ASP A 412 -11.67 49.00 -63.52
N TYR A 413 -12.58 48.79 -62.55
CA TYR A 413 -14.03 48.64 -62.82
C TYR A 413 -14.86 48.70 -61.52
N THR A 414 -15.84 49.61 -61.52
CA THR A 414 -17.00 49.84 -60.66
C THR A 414 -17.77 48.60 -60.13
N LYS A 415 -18.31 48.61 -58.89
CA LYS A 415 -19.69 49.04 -58.49
C LYS A 415 -20.21 48.37 -57.18
N GLN A 416 -20.77 49.21 -56.27
CA GLN A 416 -22.00 49.02 -55.45
C GLN A 416 -22.06 47.88 -54.38
N MET A 417 -22.61 48.00 -53.15
CA MET A 417 -23.42 48.95 -52.34
C MET A 417 -23.12 48.65 -50.83
N GLN A 418 -23.02 49.61 -49.89
CA GLN A 418 -24.07 50.14 -48.99
C GLN A 418 -25.07 49.07 -48.47
N THR A 419 -25.46 48.88 -47.22
CA THR A 419 -25.61 49.63 -45.93
C THR A 419 -25.81 48.52 -44.85
N SER A 420 -25.63 48.66 -43.53
CA SER A 420 -26.38 49.52 -42.60
C SER A 420 -25.77 49.46 -41.20
N VAL A 421 -25.66 50.63 -40.57
CA VAL A 421 -25.33 50.86 -39.17
C VAL A 421 -26.60 50.73 -38.32
N ARG A 422 -26.52 50.06 -37.16
CA ARG A 422 -27.45 50.28 -36.03
C ARG A 422 -26.69 50.38 -34.72
N GLN A 423 -26.88 51.52 -34.06
CA GLN A 423 -26.43 51.84 -32.70
C GLN A 423 -27.30 51.15 -31.62
N PRO A 424 -26.82 51.08 -30.35
CA PRO A 424 -27.50 50.37 -29.26
C PRO A 424 -28.38 51.31 -28.42
N PRO A 425 -29.40 50.80 -27.70
CA PRO A 425 -30.07 51.59 -26.68
C PRO A 425 -29.44 51.37 -25.29
N LYS A 426 -29.27 52.49 -24.57
CA LYS A 426 -28.86 52.59 -23.17
C LYS A 426 -30.09 52.65 -22.25
N LEU A 427 -29.90 52.07 -21.06
CA LEU A 427 -30.41 52.42 -19.72
C LEU A 427 -31.92 52.50 -19.43
N GLY A 428 -32.32 51.75 -18.40
CA GLY A 428 -33.43 52.06 -17.50
C GLY A 428 -33.06 51.70 -16.06
N LYS A 429 -33.05 52.70 -15.17
CA LYS A 429 -32.85 52.59 -13.71
C LYS A 429 -34.19 52.38 -12.99
N ASN A 430 -34.07 51.86 -11.76
CA ASN A 430 -34.99 51.90 -10.61
C ASN A 430 -36.11 50.86 -10.54
N GLN A 431 -35.99 49.96 -9.55
CA GLN A 431 -37.06 49.72 -8.57
C GLN A 431 -36.49 49.08 -7.29
N THR A 432 -36.65 49.80 -6.18
CA THR A 432 -36.51 49.37 -4.80
C THR A 432 -37.76 48.60 -4.37
N ARG A 433 -37.62 47.41 -3.75
CA ARG A 433 -38.36 47.04 -2.53
C ARG A 433 -38.00 45.64 -1.99
N ALA A 434 -38.06 45.60 -0.65
CA ALA A 434 -38.38 44.50 0.25
C ALA A 434 -37.35 43.38 0.47
N PHE A 435 -36.69 43.50 1.62
CA PHE A 435 -36.23 42.41 2.46
C PHE A 435 -37.33 41.36 2.64
N VAL A 436 -37.03 40.10 2.30
CA VAL A 436 -37.71 38.92 2.83
C VAL A 436 -36.62 37.98 3.35
N SER A 437 -36.64 37.74 4.66
CA SER A 437 -35.80 36.78 5.35
C SER A 437 -36.34 35.37 5.11
N PRO A 438 -35.54 34.38 4.67
CA PRO A 438 -35.96 32.98 4.72
C PRO A 438 -35.41 32.34 6.00
N ASN A 439 -36.25 32.33 7.04
CA ASN A 439 -36.25 31.27 8.05
C ASN A 439 -37.06 30.10 7.46
N GLU A 440 -36.41 29.25 6.68
CA GLU A 440 -36.90 27.91 6.37
C GLU A 440 -35.76 26.92 6.60
N SER A 441 -35.73 26.34 7.80
CA SER A 441 -35.01 25.09 8.03
C SER A 441 -35.78 23.99 7.31
N GLU A 442 -35.49 23.80 6.02
CA GLU A 442 -35.95 22.63 5.27
C GLU A 442 -35.38 21.37 5.96
N ASN A 443 -36.28 20.60 6.58
CA ASN A 443 -35.96 19.27 7.08
C ASN A 443 -35.47 18.39 5.92
N ILE A 444 -34.23 17.91 6.04
CA ILE A 444 -33.71 16.84 5.18
C ILE A 444 -34.66 15.65 5.32
N PRO A 445 -35.05 14.96 4.23
CA PRO A 445 -36.01 13.87 4.34
C PRO A 445 -35.46 12.76 5.25
N ASP A 446 -36.18 12.44 6.34
CA ASP A 446 -35.94 11.29 7.20
C ASP A 446 -35.68 10.00 6.40
N ALA A 447 -36.20 9.92 5.16
CA ALA A 447 -35.97 8.84 4.22
C ALA A 447 -34.49 8.60 3.88
N VAL A 448 -33.66 9.64 3.70
CA VAL A 448 -32.22 9.46 3.36
C VAL A 448 -31.45 8.94 4.56
N HIS A 449 -31.72 9.51 5.74
CA HIS A 449 -31.12 9.06 6.99
C HIS A 449 -31.54 7.62 7.32
N LYS A 450 -32.82 7.30 7.10
CA LYS A 450 -33.39 5.96 7.29
C LYS A 450 -32.83 4.95 6.29
N GLU A 451 -32.70 5.27 5.00
CA GLU A 451 -32.09 4.37 3.98
C GLU A 451 -30.63 4.06 4.33
N MET A 452 -29.86 5.06 4.78
CA MET A 452 -28.46 4.86 5.21
C MET A 452 -28.36 4.06 6.52
N LEU A 453 -29.27 4.28 7.48
CA LEU A 453 -29.36 3.49 8.71
C LEU A 453 -29.76 2.03 8.42
N GLU A 454 -30.76 1.79 7.58
CA GLU A 454 -31.21 0.45 7.17
C GLU A 454 -30.08 -0.34 6.48
N THR A 455 -29.19 0.34 5.76
CA THR A 455 -27.98 -0.25 5.16
C THR A 455 -26.85 -0.47 6.18
N ALA A 456 -26.84 0.29 7.28
CA ALA A 456 -25.79 0.31 8.30
C ALA A 456 -25.98 -0.70 9.46
N ILE A 457 -27.18 -1.26 9.67
CA ILE A 457 -27.55 -2.11 10.83
C ILE A 457 -26.87 -3.50 10.85
N ARG A 458 -25.77 -3.70 10.13
CA ARG A 458 -24.87 -4.86 10.34
C ARG A 458 -23.46 -4.37 10.68
N PRO A 459 -23.18 -4.04 11.96
CA PRO A 459 -21.81 -3.80 12.40
C PRO A 459 -21.12 -5.16 12.56
N THR A 460 -20.04 -5.38 11.82
CA THR A 460 -19.00 -6.31 12.28
C THR A 460 -17.65 -5.62 12.20
N SER A 461 -16.84 -5.83 13.25
CA SER A 461 -15.41 -5.51 13.35
C SER A 461 -14.57 -6.02 12.17
N ASP A 462 -15.16 -6.86 11.32
CA ASP A 462 -14.53 -7.52 10.18
C ASP A 462 -14.29 -6.57 9.00
N LYS A 463 -15.11 -5.51 8.84
CA LYS A 463 -14.94 -4.56 7.73
C LYS A 463 -13.72 -3.67 7.92
N GLU A 464 -13.51 -3.18 9.15
CA GLU A 464 -12.31 -2.42 9.48
C GLU A 464 -11.07 -3.30 9.35
N SER A 465 -11.13 -4.55 9.82
CA SER A 465 -10.07 -5.55 9.67
C SER A 465 -9.74 -5.89 8.21
N ALA A 466 -10.74 -6.04 7.34
CA ALA A 466 -10.54 -6.33 5.91
C ALA A 466 -9.87 -5.17 5.15
N PHE A 467 -10.28 -3.93 5.41
CA PHE A 467 -9.61 -2.75 4.82
C PHE A 467 -8.23 -2.50 5.43
N THR A 468 -8.07 -2.78 6.73
CA THR A 468 -6.81 -2.74 7.47
C THR A 468 -5.79 -3.73 6.90
N ALA A 469 -6.21 -4.93 6.51
CA ALA A 469 -5.35 -5.93 5.87
C ALA A 469 -4.87 -5.49 4.47
N ILE A 470 -5.78 -4.96 3.63
CA ILE A 470 -5.46 -4.41 2.29
C ILE A 470 -4.52 -3.19 2.36
N TYR A 471 -4.60 -2.45 3.47
CA TYR A 471 -3.76 -1.29 3.73
C TYR A 471 -2.39 -1.67 4.31
N ASP A 472 -2.29 -2.60 5.27
CA ASP A 472 -1.00 -3.06 5.81
C ASP A 472 -0.11 -3.71 4.75
N GLU A 473 -0.73 -4.40 3.78
CA GLU A 473 -0.04 -4.95 2.61
C GLU A 473 0.59 -3.88 1.69
N PHE A 474 0.15 -2.62 1.79
CA PHE A 474 0.49 -1.56 0.84
C PHE A 474 1.24 -0.38 1.45
N ASN A 475 1.07 -0.12 2.74
CA ASN A 475 1.65 1.04 3.39
C ASN A 475 3.11 0.86 3.84
N ASP A 476 3.66 -0.35 3.64
CA ASP A 476 5.12 -0.58 3.62
C ASP A 476 5.80 0.08 2.39
N LYS A 477 5.07 0.78 1.51
CA LYS A 477 5.59 1.28 0.22
C LYS A 477 5.91 2.77 0.11
N GLN A 478 5.43 3.69 0.96
CA GLN A 478 5.63 5.13 0.69
C GLN A 478 5.71 5.99 1.95
N SER A 479 6.91 6.44 2.33
CA SER A 479 7.10 7.70 3.03
C SER A 479 8.46 8.35 2.76
N PRO A 480 8.49 9.59 2.24
CA PRO A 480 9.70 10.40 2.17
C PRO A 480 9.97 11.14 3.49
N ASP A 481 11.24 11.48 3.69
CA ASP A 481 11.85 12.22 4.78
C ASP A 481 12.49 13.50 4.20
N LYS A 482 12.60 14.59 4.99
CA LYS A 482 13.92 15.20 5.32
C LYS A 482 13.84 16.52 6.11
N SER A 483 14.41 16.42 7.31
CA SER A 483 15.36 17.27 8.05
C SER A 483 15.80 18.67 7.55
N GLN A 484 15.84 19.65 8.48
CA GLN A 484 17.07 20.31 9.00
C GLN A 484 16.81 21.30 10.19
N ARG A 485 17.80 21.40 11.12
CA ARG A 485 18.01 22.35 12.27
C ARG A 485 17.15 22.19 13.54
N THR A 486 17.62 22.30 14.80
CA THR A 486 18.93 22.56 15.45
C THR A 486 18.92 21.98 16.89
N GLN A 487 20.09 21.57 17.39
CA GLN A 487 20.33 21.04 18.74
C GLN A 487 20.31 22.15 19.80
N HIS A 488 19.31 22.19 20.69
CA HIS A 488 19.45 22.76 22.06
C HIS A 488 18.32 22.40 23.07
N GLY A 489 17.39 21.50 22.76
CA GLY A 489 16.19 21.26 23.60
C GLY A 489 16.17 20.00 24.51
N VAL A 490 17.18 19.12 24.44
CA VAL A 490 17.04 17.73 24.96
C VAL A 490 17.19 17.63 26.49
N SER A 491 17.89 18.56 27.15
CA SER A 491 18.08 18.50 28.61
C SER A 491 16.83 18.94 29.40
N ASN A 492 16.02 19.86 28.85
CA ASN A 492 14.82 20.36 29.52
C ASN A 492 13.61 19.42 29.39
N PHE A 493 13.53 18.65 28.29
CA PHE A 493 12.45 17.70 28.05
C PHE A 493 12.49 16.48 28.99
N LEU A 494 13.69 16.06 29.42
CA LEU A 494 13.85 14.93 30.34
C LEU A 494 13.47 15.25 31.79
N ARG A 495 13.48 16.53 32.19
CA ARG A 495 13.00 16.96 33.52
C ARG A 495 11.48 17.12 33.60
N ALA A 496 10.82 17.49 32.50
CA ALA A 496 9.36 17.64 32.46
C ALA A 496 8.63 16.27 32.57
N ASN A 497 9.14 15.24 31.89
CA ASN A 497 8.49 13.92 31.85
C ASN A 497 8.47 13.16 33.19
N LYS A 498 9.41 13.43 34.10
CA LYS A 498 9.45 12.75 35.41
C LYS A 498 8.31 13.19 36.33
N LYS A 499 7.78 14.41 36.13
CA LYS A 499 6.67 14.97 36.90
C LYS A 499 5.32 14.42 36.41
N GLU A 500 5.17 14.25 35.10
CA GLU A 500 3.95 13.67 34.49
C GLU A 500 3.78 12.17 34.78
N ILE A 501 4.87 11.40 34.84
CA ILE A 501 4.82 9.96 35.18
C ILE A 501 4.32 9.75 36.62
N ASN A 502 4.64 10.65 37.55
CA ASN A 502 4.14 10.57 38.93
C ASN A 502 2.67 10.96 39.06
N GLU A 503 2.20 11.92 38.26
CA GLU A 503 0.77 12.29 38.16
C GLU A 503 -0.07 11.16 37.56
N PHE A 504 0.44 10.48 36.53
CA PHE A 504 -0.23 9.35 35.89
C PHE A 504 -0.40 8.16 36.85
N ASN A 505 0.63 7.87 37.66
CA ASN A 505 0.57 6.81 38.67
C ASN A 505 -0.42 7.11 39.81
N LYS A 506 -0.67 8.39 40.13
CA LYS A 506 -1.75 8.77 41.06
C LYS A 506 -3.12 8.54 40.45
N LYS A 507 -3.36 8.95 39.20
CA LYS A 507 -4.66 8.78 38.52
C LYS A 507 -5.04 7.31 38.32
N SER A 508 -4.06 6.44 38.04
CA SER A 508 -4.29 4.99 37.90
C SER A 508 -4.83 4.34 39.18
N ARG A 509 -4.38 4.79 40.37
CA ARG A 509 -4.87 4.27 41.65
C ARG A 509 -6.35 4.58 41.90
N TYR A 510 -6.83 5.76 41.49
CA TYR A 510 -8.24 6.13 41.63
C TYR A 510 -9.16 5.33 40.71
N VAL A 511 -8.69 4.97 39.51
CA VAL A 511 -9.45 4.12 38.57
C VAL A 511 -9.62 2.71 39.15
N VAL A 512 -8.56 2.13 39.74
CA VAL A 512 -8.63 0.80 40.35
C VAL A 512 -9.61 0.78 41.54
N ILE A 513 -9.56 1.81 42.39
CA ILE A 513 -10.51 1.96 43.52
C ILE A 513 -11.96 2.11 43.01
N GLY A 514 -12.17 2.89 41.94
CA GLY A 514 -13.48 3.05 41.31
C GLY A 514 -14.04 1.74 40.74
N CYS A 515 -13.20 0.92 40.09
CA CYS A 515 -13.61 -0.39 39.60
C CYS A 515 -14.00 -1.34 40.75
N ILE A 516 -13.24 -1.37 41.85
CA ILE A 516 -13.56 -2.19 43.02
C ILE A 516 -14.91 -1.77 43.63
N ALA A 517 -15.15 -0.46 43.76
CA ALA A 517 -16.42 0.07 44.27
C ALA A 517 -17.61 -0.29 43.34
N PHE A 518 -17.42 -0.20 42.02
CA PHE A 518 -18.44 -0.59 41.05
C PHE A 518 -18.82 -2.06 41.15
N PHE A 519 -17.82 -2.96 41.24
CA PHE A 519 -18.09 -4.40 41.39
C PHE A 519 -18.78 -4.73 42.71
N ALA A 520 -18.45 -4.03 43.80
CA ALA A 520 -19.16 -4.17 45.07
C ALA A 520 -20.63 -3.76 44.97
N ILE A 521 -20.95 -2.67 44.28
CA ILE A 521 -22.33 -2.20 44.05
C ILE A 521 -23.11 -3.20 43.20
N VAL A 522 -22.51 -3.71 42.12
CA VAL A 522 -23.15 -4.72 41.26
C VAL A 522 -23.42 -6.00 42.04
N LEU A 523 -22.52 -6.41 42.94
CA LEU A 523 -22.71 -7.58 43.78
C LEU A 523 -23.91 -7.41 44.74
N VAL A 524 -24.11 -6.20 45.29
CA VAL A 524 -25.23 -5.88 46.19
C VAL A 524 -26.56 -5.81 45.43
N VAL A 525 -26.56 -5.34 44.18
CA VAL A 525 -27.77 -5.29 43.34
C VAL A 525 -28.20 -6.70 42.90
N LEU A 526 -27.24 -7.59 42.66
CA LEU A 526 -27.52 -8.96 42.22
C LEU A 526 -27.97 -9.91 43.34
N THR A 527 -27.73 -9.57 44.61
CA THR A 527 -28.11 -10.42 45.76
C THR A 527 -29.47 -10.09 46.37
N ASN A 528 -30.21 -9.11 45.82
CA ASN A 528 -31.53 -8.74 46.33
C ASN A 528 -32.67 -9.35 45.48
N PRO A 529 -33.50 -10.26 46.02
CA PRO A 529 -34.57 -10.90 45.26
C PRO A 529 -35.81 -9.99 45.24
N PHE A 530 -36.00 -9.23 44.16
CA PHE A 530 -37.26 -8.53 43.94
C PHE A 530 -38.24 -9.40 43.15
N SER A 531 -39.39 -9.61 43.79
CA SER A 531 -40.54 -10.40 43.33
C SER A 531 -41.15 -9.87 42.04
N THR A 532 -41.59 -10.82 41.23
CA THR A 532 -42.35 -10.68 40.00
C THR A 532 -43.76 -10.12 40.23
N SER A 533 -44.23 -9.27 39.31
CA SER A 533 -45.66 -9.25 38.95
C SER A 533 -45.96 -8.63 37.57
N GLN A 534 -46.65 -9.45 36.77
CA GLN A 534 -47.75 -9.15 35.84
C GLN A 534 -47.52 -8.40 34.51
N ILE A 535 -47.43 -9.22 33.45
CA ILE A 535 -48.37 -9.34 32.31
C ILE A 535 -49.36 -8.17 32.10
N THR A 536 -49.31 -7.52 30.93
CA THR A 536 -50.52 -7.27 30.12
C THR A 536 -50.25 -7.29 28.60
N LYS A 537 -51.24 -7.85 27.89
CA LYS A 537 -51.33 -8.14 26.45
C LYS A 537 -51.53 -6.87 25.61
N LYS A 538 -51.01 -6.80 24.37
CA LYS A 538 -51.63 -6.02 23.28
C LYS A 538 -51.57 -6.71 21.89
N LYS A 539 -52.66 -6.44 21.16
CA LYS A 539 -53.28 -7.06 19.96
C LYS A 539 -52.60 -6.74 18.61
N PRO A 540 -52.98 -7.45 17.52
CA PRO A 540 -52.29 -7.42 16.22
C PRO A 540 -52.67 -6.22 15.34
N ARG A 541 -51.73 -5.80 14.47
CA ARG A 541 -51.90 -4.72 13.49
C ARG A 541 -52.42 -5.26 12.14
N LYS A 542 -53.39 -4.52 11.61
CA LYS A 542 -54.11 -4.73 10.34
C LYS A 542 -53.20 -4.65 9.11
N ILE A 543 -53.46 -5.56 8.16
CA ILE A 543 -53.02 -5.53 6.77
C ILE A 543 -53.93 -4.56 6.00
N VAL A 544 -53.34 -3.61 5.27
CA VAL A 544 -54.07 -2.68 4.37
C VAL A 544 -53.59 -2.93 2.94
N HIS A 545 -54.52 -3.38 2.11
CA HIS A 545 -54.38 -3.51 0.66
C HIS A 545 -54.16 -2.14 -0.01
N LYS A 546 -53.18 -2.04 -0.91
CA LYS A 546 -53.00 -0.90 -1.80
C LYS A 546 -53.51 -1.26 -3.19
N LYS A 547 -54.58 -0.57 -3.61
CA LYS A 547 -55.22 -0.70 -4.92
C LYS A 547 -54.31 -0.14 -6.02
N THR A 548 -54.24 -0.91 -7.10
CA THR A 548 -53.84 -0.53 -8.46
C THR A 548 -54.90 0.38 -9.07
N SER A 549 -54.49 1.49 -9.66
CA SER A 549 -55.31 2.27 -10.59
C SER A 549 -54.46 2.68 -11.79
N THR A 550 -54.74 2.00 -12.90
CA THR A 550 -54.38 2.34 -14.26
C THR A 550 -55.18 3.57 -14.69
N THR A 551 -54.51 4.58 -15.24
CA THR A 551 -55.19 5.63 -16.01
C THR A 551 -54.32 5.96 -17.21
N THR A 552 -54.75 5.43 -18.36
CA THR A 552 -54.36 5.85 -19.70
C THR A 552 -54.92 7.23 -19.97
N ASN A 553 -54.07 8.15 -20.46
CA ASN A 553 -54.53 9.26 -21.28
C ASN A 553 -53.52 9.52 -22.38
N ALA A 554 -53.99 9.31 -23.61
CA ALA A 554 -53.35 9.67 -24.85
C ALA A 554 -53.65 11.15 -25.14
N THR A 555 -52.63 11.91 -25.51
CA THR A 555 -52.80 13.15 -26.28
C THR A 555 -51.63 13.28 -27.25
N LYS A 556 -51.96 13.24 -28.54
CA LYS A 556 -51.12 13.72 -29.64
C LYS A 556 -50.96 15.22 -29.49
N ASN A 557 -49.76 15.76 -29.74
CA ASN A 557 -49.61 16.98 -30.55
C ASN A 557 -48.15 17.29 -30.94
N VAL A 558 -48.00 17.45 -32.27
CA VAL A 558 -47.18 18.38 -33.06
C VAL A 558 -45.70 18.52 -32.75
N ALA A 559 -44.90 18.04 -33.71
CA ALA A 559 -43.46 18.09 -33.75
C ALA A 559 -42.93 19.52 -34.01
N ALA A 560 -42.15 20.03 -33.05
CA ALA A 560 -41.17 21.07 -33.30
C ALA A 560 -39.79 20.40 -33.45
N ILE A 561 -39.09 20.69 -34.55
CA ILE A 561 -37.72 20.24 -34.80
C ILE A 561 -36.81 20.87 -33.74
N LYS A 562 -36.61 20.14 -32.63
CA LYS A 562 -35.63 20.49 -31.60
C LYS A 562 -34.24 20.14 -32.13
N SER A 563 -33.34 21.12 -32.10
CA SER A 563 -31.89 20.92 -32.23
C SER A 563 -31.48 19.67 -31.43
N PRO A 564 -30.61 18.78 -31.96
CA PRO A 564 -30.27 17.51 -31.33
C PRO A 564 -29.82 17.75 -29.89
N SER A 565 -30.71 17.49 -28.93
CA SER A 565 -30.38 17.67 -27.51
C SER A 565 -29.29 16.67 -27.21
N LYS A 566 -28.06 17.16 -26.92
CA LYS A 566 -26.95 16.32 -26.49
C LYS A 566 -27.47 15.39 -25.39
N LYS A 567 -27.53 14.09 -25.70
CA LYS A 567 -28.09 13.07 -24.81
C LYS A 567 -27.23 13.06 -23.56
N LYS A 568 -27.74 13.57 -22.44
CA LYS A 568 -27.03 13.58 -21.16
C LYS A 568 -26.65 12.14 -20.83
N ILE A 569 -25.34 11.90 -20.67
CA ILE A 569 -24.81 10.58 -20.34
C ILE A 569 -25.27 10.27 -18.91
N GLN A 570 -26.10 9.24 -18.75
CA GLN A 570 -26.61 8.87 -17.44
C GLN A 570 -25.51 8.15 -16.64
N VAL A 571 -25.34 8.55 -15.38
CA VAL A 571 -24.49 7.85 -14.41
C VAL A 571 -24.99 6.41 -14.25
N THR A 572 -24.10 5.44 -14.45
CA THR A 572 -24.47 4.01 -14.39
C THR A 572 -24.81 3.59 -12.96
N THR A 573 -25.64 2.56 -12.81
CA THR A 573 -25.99 1.99 -11.50
C THR A 573 -24.74 1.53 -10.73
N GLN A 574 -23.73 1.02 -11.43
CA GLN A 574 -22.47 0.57 -10.83
C GLN A 574 -21.67 1.75 -10.23
N GLN A 575 -21.58 2.87 -10.96
CA GLN A 575 -20.91 4.09 -10.48
C GLN A 575 -21.59 4.64 -9.22
N LYS A 576 -22.93 4.69 -9.21
CA LYS A 576 -23.70 5.09 -8.02
C LYS A 576 -23.47 4.16 -6.83
N LYS A 577 -23.48 2.84 -7.06
CA LYS A 577 -23.19 1.85 -6.01
C LYS A 577 -21.79 2.02 -5.44
N PHE A 578 -20.80 2.30 -6.28
CA PHE A 578 -19.43 2.53 -5.85
C PHE A 578 -19.32 3.74 -4.91
N LEU A 579 -19.81 4.92 -5.31
CA LEU A 579 -19.80 6.11 -4.45
C LEU A 579 -20.59 5.90 -3.15
N ARG A 580 -21.79 5.33 -3.24
CA ARG A 580 -22.63 5.05 -2.07
C ARG A 580 -21.94 4.13 -1.08
N SER A 581 -21.17 3.14 -1.56
CA SER A 581 -20.42 2.24 -0.69
C SER A 581 -19.38 2.98 0.15
N ILE A 582 -18.71 3.98 -0.42
CA ILE A 582 -17.71 4.79 0.29
C ILE A 582 -18.38 5.75 1.27
N GLN A 583 -19.46 6.42 0.85
CA GLN A 583 -20.25 7.32 1.71
C GLN A 583 -20.83 6.58 2.92
N THR A 584 -21.40 5.39 2.70
CA THR A 584 -21.95 4.55 3.77
C THR A 584 -20.86 4.13 4.75
N ASN A 585 -19.68 3.74 4.24
CA ASN A 585 -18.56 3.36 5.08
C ASN A 585 -18.04 4.52 5.96
N LEU A 586 -17.94 5.73 5.40
CA LEU A 586 -17.56 6.93 6.17
C LEU A 586 -18.60 7.27 7.24
N TYR A 587 -19.88 7.06 6.96
CA TYR A 587 -20.97 7.29 7.90
C TYR A 587 -20.93 6.28 9.07
N VAL A 588 -20.76 4.99 8.78
CA VAL A 588 -20.81 3.91 9.79
C VAL A 588 -19.70 4.02 10.83
N LEU A 589 -18.49 4.41 10.43
CA LEU A 589 -17.32 4.33 11.31
C LEU A 589 -17.24 5.43 12.36
N GLN A 590 -18.11 6.43 12.32
CA GLN A 590 -18.14 7.61 13.20
C GLN A 590 -16.86 8.45 13.32
N LYS A 591 -15.65 7.90 13.25
CA LYS A 591 -14.36 8.59 13.14
C LYS A 591 -13.32 7.58 12.63
N PRO A 592 -13.02 7.57 11.31
CA PRO A 592 -12.12 6.59 10.72
C PRO A 592 -10.66 6.85 11.10
N SER A 593 -9.85 5.80 11.21
CA SER A 593 -8.39 5.93 11.36
C SER A 593 -7.72 6.42 10.07
N GLN A 594 -6.53 7.00 10.17
CA GLN A 594 -5.68 7.36 9.01
C GLN A 594 -5.45 6.17 8.07
N LYS A 595 -5.27 4.98 8.68
CA LYS A 595 -5.14 3.68 8.02
C LYS A 595 -6.34 3.41 7.10
N TYR A 596 -7.53 3.58 7.64
CA TYR A 596 -8.77 3.33 6.94
C TYR A 596 -9.01 4.31 5.78
N LEU A 597 -8.77 5.61 6.01
CA LEU A 597 -8.90 6.63 4.96
C LEU A 597 -7.99 6.35 3.77
N ASN A 598 -6.78 5.87 4.01
CA ASN A 598 -5.88 5.48 2.94
C ASN A 598 -6.33 4.22 2.21
N GLY A 599 -6.93 3.25 2.89
CA GLY A 599 -7.58 2.10 2.25
C GLY A 599 -8.66 2.55 1.26
N ILE A 600 -9.48 3.54 1.64
CA ILE A 600 -10.48 4.14 0.73
C ILE A 600 -9.79 4.86 -0.43
N LEU A 601 -8.83 5.75 -0.15
CA LEU A 601 -8.12 6.50 -1.21
C LEU A 601 -7.48 5.54 -2.22
N LYS A 602 -6.82 4.48 -1.75
CA LYS A 602 -6.22 3.45 -2.61
C LYS A 602 -7.28 2.76 -3.48
N LYS A 603 -8.41 2.36 -2.89
CA LYS A 603 -9.53 1.74 -3.64
C LYS A 603 -10.02 2.69 -4.74
N ILE A 604 -10.22 3.96 -4.41
CA ILE A 604 -10.59 4.98 -5.40
C ILE A 604 -9.52 5.10 -6.49
N THR A 605 -8.23 5.17 -6.15
CA THR A 605 -7.15 5.32 -7.13
C THR A 605 -7.03 4.13 -8.08
N ILE A 606 -7.28 2.90 -7.62
CA ILE A 606 -7.30 1.73 -8.50
C ILE A 606 -8.48 1.83 -9.50
N ASP A 607 -9.64 2.25 -9.00
CA ASP A 607 -10.86 2.31 -9.80
C ASP A 607 -10.99 3.59 -10.64
N ILE A 608 -10.23 4.65 -10.34
CA ILE A 608 -10.37 5.97 -10.98
C ILE A 608 -10.07 5.94 -12.47
N GLY A 609 -9.17 5.05 -12.91
CA GLY A 609 -8.88 4.85 -14.34
C GLY A 609 -10.13 4.47 -15.13
N ASN A 610 -11.06 3.76 -14.49
CA ASN A 610 -12.34 3.35 -15.09
C ASN A 610 -13.40 4.46 -15.05
N TYR A 611 -13.20 5.50 -14.24
CA TYR A 611 -14.23 6.52 -13.95
C TYR A 611 -13.83 7.96 -14.32
N SER A 612 -12.56 8.24 -14.62
CA SER A 612 -12.03 9.57 -14.93
C SER A 612 -12.73 10.26 -16.11
N HIS A 613 -13.17 9.47 -17.09
CA HIS A 613 -13.87 9.95 -18.29
C HIS A 613 -15.39 9.81 -18.21
N THR A 614 -15.92 9.45 -17.04
CA THR A 614 -17.35 9.16 -16.87
C THR A 614 -18.09 10.35 -16.23
N PRO A 615 -19.44 10.39 -16.30
CA PRO A 615 -20.21 11.49 -15.72
C PRO A 615 -20.09 11.65 -14.21
N ILE A 616 -19.49 10.69 -13.50
CA ILE A 616 -19.28 10.75 -12.04
C ILE A 616 -17.92 11.32 -11.63
N ALA A 617 -17.06 11.68 -12.60
CA ALA A 617 -15.71 12.13 -12.34
C ALA A 617 -15.67 13.32 -11.36
N GLY A 618 -16.61 14.27 -11.47
CA GLY A 618 -16.70 15.42 -10.56
C GLY A 618 -16.98 15.02 -9.10
N ASP A 619 -17.90 14.08 -8.88
CA ASP A 619 -18.20 13.57 -7.53
C ASP A 619 -17.00 12.80 -6.95
N LEU A 620 -16.30 12.04 -7.78
CA LEU A 620 -15.14 11.26 -7.37
C LEU A 620 -13.95 12.14 -6.97
N TYR A 621 -13.62 13.15 -7.78
CA TYR A 621 -12.57 14.11 -7.44
C TYR A 621 -12.91 14.92 -6.19
N ASN A 622 -14.18 15.32 -6.01
CA ASN A 622 -14.64 15.99 -4.80
C ASN A 622 -14.44 15.09 -3.56
N LEU A 623 -14.83 13.82 -3.65
CA LEU A 623 -14.66 12.86 -2.57
C LEU A 623 -13.18 12.62 -2.22
N ILE A 624 -12.30 12.50 -3.22
CA ILE A 624 -10.85 12.36 -2.99
C ILE A 624 -10.30 13.58 -2.24
N ALA A 625 -10.67 14.78 -2.67
CA ALA A 625 -10.24 16.00 -2.01
C ALA A 625 -10.71 16.03 -0.54
N ARG A 626 -11.96 15.64 -0.27
CA ARG A 626 -12.48 15.54 1.11
C ARG A 626 -11.77 14.49 1.95
N LEU A 627 -11.45 13.33 1.39
CA LEU A 627 -10.67 12.31 2.10
C LEU A 627 -9.27 12.80 2.52
N TYR A 628 -8.58 13.57 1.66
CA TYR A 628 -7.32 14.20 2.06
C TYR A 628 -7.52 15.30 3.12
N LEU A 629 -8.60 16.09 3.04
CA LEU A 629 -8.96 17.04 4.10
C LEU A 629 -9.20 16.33 5.44
N TYR A 630 -9.83 15.15 5.43
CA TYR A 630 -10.07 14.36 6.62
C TYR A 630 -8.78 13.86 7.24
N LYS A 631 -7.83 13.39 6.43
CA LYS A 631 -6.50 13.03 6.92
C LYS A 631 -5.79 14.20 7.59
N ILE A 632 -5.85 15.39 6.98
CA ILE A 632 -5.26 16.60 7.55
C ILE A 632 -5.95 16.96 8.87
N HIS A 633 -7.28 16.88 8.93
CA HIS A 633 -8.05 17.21 10.12
C HIS A 633 -7.76 16.26 11.28
N LEU A 634 -7.78 14.94 11.04
CA LEU A 634 -7.47 13.93 12.05
C LEU A 634 -6.03 14.06 12.55
N ASP A 635 -5.08 14.35 11.67
CA ASP A 635 -3.68 14.50 12.09
C ASP A 635 -3.42 15.75 12.94
N LYS A 636 -4.31 16.77 12.93
CA LYS A 636 -4.21 17.88 13.88
C LYS A 636 -4.35 17.39 15.32
N GLU A 637 -5.14 16.35 15.55
CA GLU A 637 -5.35 15.74 16.86
C GLU A 637 -4.29 14.67 17.15
N GLU A 638 -3.96 13.82 16.17
CA GLU A 638 -3.10 12.65 16.38
C GLU A 638 -1.59 12.96 16.29
N GLN A 639 -1.20 14.01 15.54
CA GLN A 639 0.20 14.43 15.31
C GLN A 639 1.13 13.28 14.86
N LEU A 640 0.63 12.37 14.02
CA LEU A 640 1.36 11.21 13.55
C LEU A 640 2.25 11.52 12.34
N PHE A 641 1.86 12.50 11.52
CA PHE A 641 2.51 12.77 10.24
C PHE A 641 3.30 14.08 10.23
N GLU A 642 4.46 14.03 9.57
CA GLU A 642 5.34 15.18 9.38
C GLU A 642 4.71 16.28 8.53
N SER A 643 5.24 17.50 8.62
CA SER A 643 4.74 18.67 7.88
C SER A 643 4.81 18.50 6.36
N PHE A 644 5.77 17.71 5.86
CA PHE A 644 5.87 17.35 4.45
C PHE A 644 4.58 16.67 3.95
N TRP A 645 4.10 15.67 4.68
CA TRP A 645 2.88 14.96 4.31
C TRP A 645 1.64 15.84 4.35
N LYS A 646 1.56 16.74 5.34
CA LYS A 646 0.47 17.72 5.42
C LYS A 646 0.46 18.62 4.19
N LYS A 647 1.62 19.11 3.75
CA LYS A 647 1.76 19.93 2.53
C LYS A 647 1.36 19.13 1.29
N GLU A 648 1.80 17.89 1.18
CA GLU A 648 1.44 17.03 0.05
C GLU A 648 -0.06 16.73 0.03
N TRP A 649 -0.68 16.44 1.17
CA TRP A 649 -2.13 16.27 1.24
C TRP A 649 -2.87 17.54 0.87
N TRP A 650 -2.43 18.72 1.33
CA TRP A 650 -3.01 19.99 0.89
C TRP A 650 -2.89 20.21 -0.62
N ARG A 651 -1.77 19.83 -1.22
CA ARG A 651 -1.57 19.85 -2.68
C ARG A 651 -2.60 18.95 -3.37
N GLN A 652 -2.79 17.73 -2.85
CA GLN A 652 -3.80 16.80 -3.36
C GLN A 652 -5.22 17.33 -3.20
N VAL A 653 -5.55 17.98 -2.09
CA VAL A 653 -6.85 18.65 -1.89
C VAL A 653 -7.08 19.68 -2.99
N LYS A 654 -6.13 20.61 -3.19
CA LYS A 654 -6.27 21.68 -4.20
C LYS A 654 -6.39 21.13 -5.62
N LEU A 655 -5.53 20.16 -5.97
CA LEU A 655 -5.54 19.51 -7.28
C LEU A 655 -6.88 18.84 -7.57
N ASN A 656 -7.39 18.04 -6.64
CA ASN A 656 -8.63 17.31 -6.83
C ASN A 656 -9.88 18.22 -6.76
N MET A 657 -9.87 19.30 -5.95
CA MET A 657 -10.92 20.31 -5.98
C MET A 657 -10.99 21.03 -7.33
N GLN A 658 -9.84 21.35 -7.93
CA GLN A 658 -9.77 21.96 -9.25
C GLN A 658 -10.29 21.02 -10.35
N LYS A 659 -9.90 19.74 -10.33
CA LYS A 659 -10.44 18.72 -11.25
C LYS A 659 -11.95 18.53 -11.07
N ALA A 660 -12.45 18.55 -9.83
CA ALA A 660 -13.87 18.49 -9.56
C ALA A 660 -14.60 19.71 -10.15
N LYS A 661 -14.06 20.92 -9.98
CA LYS A 661 -14.59 22.16 -10.56
C LYS A 661 -14.69 22.06 -12.08
N GLU A 662 -13.62 21.67 -12.75
CA GLU A 662 -13.58 21.50 -14.21
C GLU A 662 -14.61 20.47 -14.67
N ALA A 663 -14.74 19.34 -13.95
CA ALA A 663 -15.73 18.32 -14.27
C ALA A 663 -17.18 18.84 -14.12
N TYR A 664 -17.51 19.56 -13.05
CA TYR A 664 -18.86 20.10 -12.84
C TYR A 664 -19.20 21.28 -13.77
N GLN A 665 -18.21 21.96 -14.34
CA GLN A 665 -18.44 22.97 -15.37
C GLN A 665 -18.90 22.37 -16.70
N ARG A 666 -18.67 21.09 -16.94
CA ARG A 666 -19.17 20.41 -18.13
C ARG A 666 -20.67 20.12 -18.00
N GLU A 667 -21.41 20.32 -19.09
CA GLU A 667 -22.86 20.12 -19.13
C GLU A 667 -23.30 18.64 -19.10
N ASP A 668 -22.37 17.73 -19.37
CA ASP A 668 -22.59 16.28 -19.46
C ASP A 668 -22.43 15.54 -18.12
N VAL A 669 -21.92 16.22 -17.10
CA VAL A 669 -21.75 15.71 -15.74
C VAL A 669 -23.00 16.04 -14.91
N ILE A 670 -23.42 15.12 -14.03
CA ILE A 670 -24.52 15.36 -13.09
C ILE A 670 -23.97 15.11 -11.69
N ALA A 671 -23.84 16.17 -10.90
CA ALA A 671 -23.47 16.08 -9.50
C ALA A 671 -24.49 15.23 -8.73
N SER A 672 -24.00 14.22 -8.02
CA SER A 672 -24.82 13.26 -7.28
C SER A 672 -24.25 12.91 -5.90
N LEU A 673 -23.15 13.56 -5.50
CA LEU A 673 -22.54 13.36 -4.19
C LEU A 673 -23.52 13.74 -3.06
N GLN A 674 -23.66 12.82 -2.11
CA GLN A 674 -24.40 12.99 -0.87
C GLN A 674 -23.49 12.60 0.29
N LEU A 675 -23.25 13.52 1.20
CA LEU A 675 -22.33 13.30 2.32
C LEU A 675 -22.98 13.76 3.62
N ILE A 676 -23.20 12.83 4.53
CA ILE A 676 -23.62 13.16 5.90
C ILE A 676 -22.42 13.74 6.64
N VAL A 677 -22.58 14.95 7.17
CA VAL A 677 -21.56 15.67 7.92
C VAL A 677 -21.58 15.18 9.36
N LEU A 678 -20.52 14.48 9.76
CA LEU A 678 -20.35 13.97 11.11
C LEU A 678 -19.56 14.94 12.01
N PRO A 679 -19.64 14.80 13.35
CA PRO A 679 -19.01 15.74 14.28
C PRO A 679 -17.50 15.96 14.11
N TRP A 680 -16.78 14.95 13.62
CA TRP A 680 -15.33 14.98 13.38
C TRP A 680 -14.95 15.51 11.99
N MET A 681 -15.93 15.75 11.11
CA MET A 681 -15.66 16.21 9.76
C MET A 681 -15.47 17.74 9.73
N PRO A 682 -14.48 18.26 8.99
CA PRO A 682 -14.21 19.70 8.92
C PRO A 682 -15.39 20.51 8.35
N GLU A 683 -16.26 19.89 7.56
CA GLU A 683 -17.51 20.44 7.02
C GLU A 683 -18.42 21.01 8.11
N LYS A 684 -18.38 20.46 9.34
CA LYS A 684 -19.22 20.92 10.46
C LYS A 684 -19.06 22.40 10.76
N ASN A 685 -17.89 22.97 10.46
CA ASN A 685 -17.61 24.39 10.70
C ASN A 685 -18.18 25.30 9.59
N TYR A 686 -18.60 24.75 8.46
CA TYR A 686 -18.98 25.51 7.27
C TYR A 686 -20.40 25.24 6.81
N VAL A 687 -20.93 24.05 7.09
CA VAL A 687 -22.25 23.61 6.65
C VAL A 687 -23.19 23.66 7.84
N LYS A 688 -24.25 24.48 7.75
CA LYS A 688 -25.30 24.55 8.78
C LYS A 688 -26.12 23.26 8.86
N ASN A 689 -26.21 22.54 7.74
CA ASN A 689 -26.96 21.30 7.62
C ASN A 689 -26.11 20.08 8.00
N THR A 690 -26.77 19.02 8.45
CA THR A 690 -26.14 17.73 8.78
C THR A 690 -25.72 16.93 7.55
N ALA A 691 -25.93 17.46 6.34
CA ALA A 691 -25.51 16.82 5.09
C ALA A 691 -25.17 17.84 4.00
N VAL A 692 -24.23 17.46 3.13
CA VAL A 692 -23.95 18.09 1.84
C VAL A 692 -24.64 17.26 0.76
N VAL A 693 -25.60 17.87 0.06
CA VAL A 693 -26.36 17.23 -1.02
C VAL A 693 -26.36 18.16 -2.22
N TYR A 694 -25.81 17.70 -3.34
CA TYR A 694 -25.88 18.46 -4.59
C TYR A 694 -27.16 18.10 -5.34
N ARG A 695 -28.03 19.11 -5.56
CA ARG A 695 -29.22 18.96 -6.42
C ARG A 695 -28.86 19.31 -7.88
N SER A 696 -27.76 20.00 -8.09
CA SER A 696 -27.26 20.44 -9.40
C SER A 696 -25.74 20.62 -9.41
N ASN A 697 -25.13 20.68 -10.61
CA ASN A 697 -23.72 21.07 -10.76
C ASN A 697 -23.46 22.48 -10.21
N LYS A 698 -24.45 23.38 -10.24
CA LYS A 698 -24.33 24.72 -9.68
C LYS A 698 -24.12 24.68 -8.17
N ASP A 699 -24.81 23.78 -7.47
CA ASP A 699 -24.64 23.57 -6.03
C ASP A 699 -23.25 23.02 -5.73
N ALA A 700 -22.82 22.02 -6.51
CA ALA A 700 -21.47 21.45 -6.39
C ALA A 700 -20.38 22.50 -6.66
N LEU A 701 -20.52 23.32 -7.71
CA LEU A 701 -19.58 24.40 -8.01
C LEU A 701 -19.55 25.48 -6.92
N LYS A 702 -20.70 25.80 -6.31
CA LYS A 702 -20.77 26.75 -5.19
C LYS A 702 -19.99 26.21 -3.99
N ASP A 703 -20.18 24.94 -3.64
CA ASP A 703 -19.44 24.28 -2.56
C ASP A 703 -17.94 24.20 -2.86
N ILE A 704 -17.54 23.76 -4.06
CA ILE A 704 -16.13 23.68 -4.46
C ILE A 704 -15.45 25.05 -4.43
N ASN A 705 -16.11 26.10 -4.92
CA ASN A 705 -15.55 27.46 -4.86
C ASN A 705 -15.43 27.98 -3.42
N LEU A 706 -16.41 27.66 -2.54
CA LEU A 706 -16.31 27.97 -1.12
C LEU A 706 -15.07 27.32 -0.49
N TRP A 707 -14.86 26.03 -0.76
CA TRP A 707 -13.65 25.32 -0.31
C TRP A 707 -12.39 25.94 -0.89
N LEU A 708 -12.30 26.15 -2.20
CA LEU A 708 -11.12 26.76 -2.83
C LEU A 708 -10.79 28.14 -2.25
N ASN A 709 -11.78 28.99 -1.98
CA ASN A 709 -11.58 30.29 -1.35
C ASN A 709 -11.09 30.14 0.10
N ASN A 710 -11.67 29.22 0.87
CA ASN A 710 -11.24 28.96 2.25
C ASN A 710 -9.84 28.33 2.31
N LEU A 711 -9.43 27.56 1.30
CA LEU A 711 -8.09 27.01 1.18
C LEU A 711 -7.04 28.10 0.91
N VAL A 712 -7.43 29.18 0.22
CA VAL A 712 -6.55 30.35 0.00
C VAL A 712 -6.39 31.14 1.29
N ASN A 713 -7.45 31.28 2.08
CA ASN A 713 -7.46 32.08 3.30
C ASN A 713 -6.85 31.38 4.53
N ASN A 714 -6.83 30.04 4.57
CA ASN A 714 -6.25 29.26 5.66
C ASN A 714 -4.75 28.93 5.46
N ARG A 715 -4.02 29.79 4.76
CA ARG A 715 -2.56 29.68 4.59
C ARG A 715 -1.80 30.21 5.80
#